data_AF-A0A933U1U1-F1
#
_entry.id   AF-A0A933U1U1-F1
#
_cell.length_a   1.000
_cell.length_b   1.000
_cell.length_c   1.000
_cell.angle_alpha   90.00
_cell.angle_beta   90.00
_cell.angle_gamma   90.00
#
_symmetry.space_group_name_H-M   'P 1'
#
loop_
_entity.id
_entity.type
_entity.pdbx_description
1 polymer ?
#
loop_
_entity_poly.entity_id
_entity_poly.type
_entity_poly.pdbx_seq_one_letter_code
_entity_poly.pdbx_strand_id
1 'polypeptide(L)'
;MRKLALPALVLVILGLALLVWRAIEGATVLEDHAAGTASTDAQSPLPSNPAGELDALPAASTGVELADADSSAEIRTIATSGPTFELEVVWRSTNAPVAGAHVVLATVALHKEHMRRDALTDFWEVLGERTPEGVARAKTNERGVTVLPILDTSVVVRAWIGGDARVHWFQPIAGRRERVVLEPEHFVLARVVGQDGKPVERVPVRFCTRDPSKGSVWDGVRALTGADGLARVRVPTERPLGEADEFGVRLGIVAREREFRTVDLEHLPADPLEFVLPACGVVRARTTRAGGPVVFQTLRIAPAGSSAKGSALDPDERGDDWARWGFVALGLGVKFDAWVDGFENEAFERRGPTTAGEAVEVELELSKALPIVRGRCLDDAGRPITDAQLLVRIVQQFVNGPQEVYHASRTDAGGAFELCVRLRNRSTSQLAAVIEVQSPSEWVGFSARAPLALPLPETTELGTIVLAPQPVILDGVVVDDAGAPLADATVFVIPDADDPRTQGAVAATKPMSKVLQTDTEGRFRAFGEPWAWRARVDVHRTGFGRVQKLLFEPGARDVRIVMLRSGAVEGELLLGERMQLGWLRVEFVPAGAREGDRSAPTIDAKCTLGNRFVAADLAPGTYTLHAGFRSGETLVSVPNVVVAAGATTTLAPVDLRHAFHVFELAVTDPEGKPIASATCVYSDGLAAKPQRIAVNAGHALLFPRALPFSLAVGAEGLRTGRVLDATGDVNVQLQRGPRARLVLEPSFNVPPGVELLTETSYYPEKEPLTLYYPGQLETAKEWQWRTLGPGVEVELQLTEPGRYLVKWNLGALTDPKLDIELARTSSRWIQVLETTAEQRFVLVPNAEDVTKALDELNAPR
;
A
#
# COMPACT_ATOMS: atom_id res chain seq x y z
N MET A 1 40.23 -48.26 -28.85
CA MET A 1 38.88 -47.65 -28.84
C MET A 1 38.81 -46.21 -29.40
N ARG A 2 39.88 -45.61 -29.95
CA ARG A 2 39.85 -44.23 -30.52
C ARG A 2 39.67 -44.13 -32.05
N LYS A 3 39.41 -45.23 -32.77
CA LYS A 3 39.28 -45.23 -34.26
C LYS A 3 37.84 -45.33 -34.80
N LEU A 4 36.82 -45.29 -33.94
CA LEU A 4 35.40 -45.41 -34.32
C LEU A 4 34.56 -44.14 -34.11
N ALA A 5 35.10 -43.09 -33.48
CA ALA A 5 34.32 -41.89 -33.14
C ALA A 5 34.11 -40.92 -34.33
N LEU A 6 35.05 -40.86 -35.27
CA LEU A 6 34.98 -39.93 -36.39
C LEU A 6 33.88 -40.25 -37.42
N PRO A 7 33.68 -41.51 -37.87
CA PRO A 7 32.61 -41.81 -38.83
C PRO A 7 31.20 -41.65 -38.23
N ALA A 8 31.03 -41.85 -36.91
CA ALA A 8 29.76 -41.62 -36.24
C ALA A 8 29.40 -40.13 -36.16
N LEU A 9 30.38 -39.25 -35.91
CA LEU A 9 30.18 -37.80 -35.89
C LEU A 9 29.81 -37.25 -37.28
N VAL A 10 30.43 -37.79 -38.34
CA VAL A 10 30.11 -37.39 -39.73
C VAL A 10 28.69 -37.80 -40.13
N LEU A 11 28.22 -38.98 -39.69
CA LEU A 11 26.84 -39.42 -39.91
C LEU A 11 25.80 -38.56 -39.18
N VAL A 12 26.10 -38.10 -37.97
CA VAL A 12 25.23 -37.19 -37.21
C VAL A 12 25.14 -35.82 -37.88
N ILE A 13 26.26 -35.29 -38.37
CA ILE A 13 26.28 -34.00 -39.09
C ILE A 13 25.52 -34.09 -40.41
N LEU A 14 25.67 -35.18 -41.16
CA LEU A 14 24.91 -35.43 -42.39
C LEU A 14 23.40 -35.59 -42.13
N GLY A 15 23.02 -36.25 -41.03
CA GLY A 15 21.61 -36.38 -40.62
C GLY A 15 20.97 -35.03 -40.26
N LEU A 16 21.71 -34.17 -39.53
CA LEU A 16 21.26 -32.82 -39.18
C LEU A 16 21.14 -31.92 -40.42
N ALA A 17 22.09 -31.99 -41.35
CA ALA A 17 22.02 -31.24 -42.60
C ALA A 17 20.82 -31.64 -43.47
N LEU A 18 20.48 -32.94 -43.50
CA LEU A 18 19.31 -33.44 -44.24
C LEU A 18 17.98 -32.99 -43.61
N LEU A 19 17.92 -32.90 -42.27
CA LEU A 19 16.76 -32.40 -41.53
C LEU A 19 16.54 -30.89 -41.77
N VAL A 20 17.63 -30.10 -41.80
CA VAL A 20 17.56 -28.67 -42.11
C VAL A 20 17.15 -28.45 -43.58
N TRP A 21 17.66 -29.25 -44.51
CA TRP A 21 17.25 -29.18 -45.92
C TRP A 21 15.76 -29.47 -46.11
N ARG A 22 15.22 -30.49 -45.44
CA ARG A 22 13.77 -30.80 -45.51
C ARG A 22 12.89 -29.76 -44.84
N ALA A 23 13.38 -29.04 -43.84
CA ALA A 23 12.65 -27.93 -43.24
C ALA A 23 12.55 -26.72 -44.18
N ILE A 24 13.55 -26.53 -45.06
CA ILE A 24 13.57 -25.44 -46.05
C ILE A 24 12.66 -25.74 -47.25
N GLU A 25 12.55 -27.01 -47.67
CA GLU A 25 11.62 -27.43 -48.74
C GLU A 25 10.13 -27.37 -48.34
N GLY A 26 9.80 -27.26 -47.04
CA GLY A 26 8.43 -27.21 -46.55
C GLY A 26 7.77 -25.82 -46.53
N ALA A 27 8.50 -24.76 -46.86
CA ALA A 27 8.08 -23.37 -46.62
C ALA A 27 7.60 -22.60 -47.87
N THR A 28 7.41 -23.25 -49.02
CA THR A 28 6.89 -22.61 -50.23
C THR A 28 5.72 -23.41 -50.78
N VAL A 29 4.49 -22.91 -50.60
CA VAL A 29 3.31 -23.03 -51.47
C VAL A 29 2.08 -22.54 -50.67
N LEU A 30 1.58 -21.35 -51.03
CA LEU A 30 0.14 -21.03 -51.17
C LEU A 30 -0.02 -19.53 -51.47
N GLU A 31 -0.05 -19.18 -52.75
CA GLU A 31 -0.96 -18.14 -53.24
C GLU A 31 -1.30 -18.38 -54.73
N ASP A 32 -2.55 -18.09 -55.04
CA ASP A 32 -3.23 -17.90 -56.34
C ASP A 32 -3.59 -19.06 -57.27
N HIS A 33 -4.91 -19.30 -57.36
CA HIS A 33 -5.70 -19.08 -58.59
C HIS A 33 -7.21 -19.24 -58.36
N ALA A 34 -8.00 -18.21 -58.68
CA ALA A 34 -9.23 -18.36 -59.46
C ALA A 34 -9.67 -17.01 -60.08
N ALA A 35 -9.64 -16.91 -61.41
CA ALA A 35 -10.32 -15.91 -62.20
C ALA A 35 -11.38 -16.60 -63.08
N GLY A 36 -12.53 -15.95 -63.28
CA GLY A 36 -13.60 -16.36 -64.20
C GLY A 36 -14.34 -15.13 -64.73
N THR A 37 -14.58 -15.12 -66.04
CA THR A 37 -14.72 -13.96 -66.97
C THR A 37 -16.16 -13.55 -67.34
N ALA A 38 -16.25 -12.39 -68.05
CA ALA A 38 -17.24 -11.90 -69.06
C ALA A 38 -18.29 -10.84 -68.58
N SER A 39 -18.71 -9.79 -69.31
CA SER A 39 -18.41 -9.18 -70.64
C SER A 39 -19.19 -7.84 -70.83
N THR A 40 -18.60 -6.90 -71.62
CA THR A 40 -19.15 -5.88 -72.58
C THR A 40 -19.97 -4.61 -72.19
N ASP A 41 -19.39 -3.48 -72.64
CA ASP A 41 -19.91 -2.32 -73.44
C ASP A 41 -20.80 -1.19 -72.87
N ALA A 42 -20.25 0.05 -72.83
CA ALA A 42 -20.51 1.18 -73.78
C ALA A 42 -20.52 2.63 -73.18
N GLN A 43 -19.62 3.48 -73.70
CA GLN A 43 -19.69 4.93 -74.06
C GLN A 43 -20.05 6.08 -73.05
N SER A 44 -19.03 6.94 -72.79
CA SER A 44 -18.89 8.44 -72.67
C SER A 44 -20.10 9.42 -72.62
N PRO A 45 -19.96 10.75 -72.25
CA PRO A 45 -18.80 11.52 -71.75
C PRO A 45 -19.06 12.50 -70.53
N LEU A 46 -17.94 13.09 -70.03
CA LEU A 46 -17.70 14.26 -69.13
C LEU A 46 -18.72 15.44 -69.18
N PRO A 47 -18.87 16.33 -68.14
CA PRO A 47 -17.74 17.12 -67.58
C PRO A 47 -17.77 17.61 -66.09
N SER A 48 -16.55 17.91 -65.59
CA SER A 48 -16.09 19.02 -64.72
C SER A 48 -16.73 19.37 -63.35
N ASN A 49 -15.90 19.15 -62.29
CA ASN A 49 -15.58 20.01 -61.12
C ASN A 49 -16.67 20.34 -60.06
N PRO A 50 -16.30 20.80 -58.84
CA PRO A 50 -15.30 20.28 -57.87
C PRO A 50 -15.87 20.26 -56.41
N ALA A 51 -15.05 19.80 -55.46
CA ALA A 51 -15.17 19.99 -54.00
C ALA A 51 -16.22 19.15 -53.24
N GLY A 52 -15.73 18.30 -52.33
CA GLY A 52 -16.53 17.59 -51.35
C GLY A 52 -15.69 16.64 -50.51
N GLU A 53 -15.41 17.06 -49.28
CA GLU A 53 -15.21 16.28 -48.04
C GLU A 53 -14.47 14.92 -48.10
N LEU A 54 -13.28 14.91 -47.49
CA LEU A 54 -12.65 13.72 -46.94
C LEU A 54 -13.46 13.28 -45.71
N ASP A 55 -14.36 12.32 -45.91
CA ASP A 55 -14.96 11.56 -44.81
C ASP A 55 -13.90 10.66 -44.16
N ALA A 56 -13.72 10.86 -42.86
CA ALA A 56 -12.91 10.05 -41.99
C ALA A 56 -13.51 8.65 -41.83
N LEU A 57 -12.64 7.65 -41.88
CA LEU A 57 -12.91 6.26 -41.49
C LEU A 57 -13.47 6.22 -40.04
N PRO A 58 -14.50 5.42 -39.74
CA PRO A 58 -15.04 5.32 -38.40
C PRO A 58 -14.06 4.57 -37.49
N ALA A 59 -13.73 5.19 -36.36
CA ALA A 59 -13.08 4.54 -35.25
C ALA A 59 -13.97 3.39 -34.73
N ALA A 60 -13.46 2.16 -34.80
CA ALA A 60 -14.08 1.02 -34.16
C ALA A 60 -13.93 1.16 -32.64
N SER A 61 -14.96 1.68 -31.98
CA SER A 61 -15.11 1.58 -30.53
C SER A 61 -15.42 0.13 -30.17
N THR A 62 -14.42 -0.62 -29.70
CA THR A 62 -14.66 -1.83 -28.93
C THR A 62 -15.18 -1.42 -27.55
N GLY A 63 -16.49 -1.21 -27.46
CA GLY A 63 -17.19 -1.09 -26.19
C GLY A 63 -17.12 -2.44 -25.48
N VAL A 64 -16.23 -2.54 -24.49
CA VAL A 64 -16.40 -3.51 -23.42
C VAL A 64 -17.52 -2.95 -22.55
N GLU A 65 -18.70 -3.57 -22.62
CA GLU A 65 -19.79 -3.33 -21.67
C GLU A 65 -19.22 -3.54 -20.26
N LEU A 66 -19.09 -2.46 -19.49
CA LEU A 66 -19.18 -2.57 -18.05
C LEU A 66 -20.51 -3.28 -17.81
N ALA A 67 -20.48 -4.45 -17.19
CA ALA A 67 -21.67 -5.02 -16.61
C ALA A 67 -22.16 -4.00 -15.57
N ASP A 68 -23.03 -3.09 -16.00
CA ASP A 68 -23.90 -2.35 -15.11
C ASP A 68 -24.62 -3.42 -14.30
N ALA A 69 -24.21 -3.56 -13.04
CA ALA A 69 -25.03 -4.26 -12.08
C ALA A 69 -26.33 -3.45 -11.99
N ASP A 70 -27.28 -3.79 -12.86
CA ASP A 70 -28.64 -3.28 -12.91
C ASP A 70 -29.39 -3.79 -11.67
N SER A 71 -28.89 -3.37 -10.50
CA SER A 71 -29.56 -3.50 -9.23
C SER A 71 -30.63 -2.42 -9.21
N SER A 72 -31.72 -2.70 -9.90
CA SER A 72 -33.00 -1.99 -9.83
C SER A 72 -33.68 -2.09 -8.46
N ALA A 73 -32.89 -2.23 -7.38
CA ALA A 73 -33.37 -2.01 -6.03
C ALA A 73 -33.82 -0.54 -5.96
N GLU A 74 -35.13 -0.32 -5.94
CA GLU A 74 -35.74 0.99 -5.75
C GLU A 74 -34.99 1.74 -4.65
N ILE A 75 -34.33 2.82 -5.04
CA ILE A 75 -33.66 3.72 -4.10
C ILE A 75 -34.76 4.33 -3.25
N ARG A 76 -35.01 3.75 -2.09
CA ARG A 76 -35.93 4.32 -1.10
C ARG A 76 -35.35 5.66 -0.70
N THR A 77 -35.98 6.74 -1.16
CA THR A 77 -35.71 8.08 -0.65
C THR A 77 -36.04 8.05 0.83
N ILE A 78 -35.03 8.21 1.68
CA ILE A 78 -35.24 8.18 3.13
C ILE A 78 -36.06 9.42 3.48
N ALA A 79 -37.28 9.22 3.96
CA ALA A 79 -38.07 10.29 4.56
C ALA A 79 -37.41 10.63 5.91
N THR A 80 -36.47 11.58 5.90
CA THR A 80 -35.74 12.00 7.09
C THR A 80 -36.54 13.07 7.82
N SER A 81 -37.07 12.76 9.01
CA SER A 81 -37.65 13.76 9.92
C SER A 81 -36.59 14.51 10.76
N GLY A 82 -35.30 14.22 10.54
CA GLY A 82 -34.16 14.80 11.24
C GLY A 82 -33.46 15.91 10.43
N PRO A 83 -32.41 16.54 11.00
CA PRO A 83 -31.65 17.56 10.31
C PRO A 83 -30.88 16.97 9.12
N THR A 84 -30.77 17.76 8.05
CA THR A 84 -30.15 17.36 6.78
C THR A 84 -29.04 18.33 6.37
N PHE A 85 -28.17 17.89 5.47
CA PHE A 85 -27.17 18.73 4.81
C PHE A 85 -27.25 18.54 3.29
N GLU A 86 -26.78 19.52 2.52
CA GLU A 86 -26.69 19.42 1.07
C GLU A 86 -25.30 18.89 0.67
N LEU A 87 -25.25 17.94 -0.26
CA LEU A 87 -24.02 17.47 -0.86
C LEU A 87 -24.00 17.82 -2.34
N GLU A 88 -23.04 18.63 -2.77
CA GLU A 88 -22.78 18.97 -4.16
C GLU A 88 -21.67 18.08 -4.72
N VAL A 89 -21.95 17.37 -5.80
CA VAL A 89 -20.99 16.55 -6.54
C VAL A 89 -20.61 17.27 -7.82
N VAL A 90 -19.32 17.49 -8.03
CA VAL A 90 -18.79 18.23 -9.20
C VAL A 90 -17.64 17.49 -9.88
N TRP A 91 -17.42 17.73 -11.16
CA TRP A 91 -16.25 17.23 -11.89
C TRP A 91 -14.99 18.00 -11.50
N ARG A 92 -13.85 17.33 -11.28
CA ARG A 92 -12.58 18.01 -11.02
C ARG A 92 -12.14 18.88 -12.20
N SER A 93 -12.23 18.34 -13.42
CA SER A 93 -11.68 18.97 -14.62
C SER A 93 -12.38 20.27 -14.99
N THR A 94 -13.70 20.33 -14.82
CA THR A 94 -14.53 21.47 -15.25
C THR A 94 -15.17 22.22 -14.10
N ASN A 95 -15.11 21.68 -12.88
CA ASN A 95 -15.84 22.15 -11.71
C ASN A 95 -17.38 22.16 -11.90
N ALA A 96 -17.87 21.55 -13.00
CA ALA A 96 -19.28 21.52 -13.35
C ALA A 96 -20.05 20.51 -12.47
N PRO A 97 -21.33 20.78 -12.14
CA PRO A 97 -22.11 19.85 -11.35
C PRO A 97 -22.34 18.50 -12.07
N VAL A 98 -22.38 17.43 -11.29
CA VAL A 98 -22.58 16.07 -11.82
C VAL A 98 -23.98 15.59 -11.52
N ALA A 99 -24.88 15.74 -12.49
CA ALA A 99 -26.25 15.28 -12.37
C ALA A 99 -26.36 13.74 -12.39
N GLY A 100 -27.23 13.18 -11.56
CA GLY A 100 -27.49 11.74 -11.52
C GLY A 100 -26.40 10.90 -10.84
N ALA A 101 -25.37 11.53 -10.24
CA ALA A 101 -24.36 10.84 -9.47
C ALA A 101 -25.00 10.11 -8.28
N HIS A 102 -24.65 8.84 -8.14
CA HIS A 102 -25.06 8.03 -7.01
C HIS A 102 -24.21 8.40 -5.81
N VAL A 103 -24.85 8.51 -4.64
CA VAL A 103 -24.20 8.90 -3.40
C VAL A 103 -24.60 7.90 -2.31
N VAL A 104 -23.61 7.39 -1.59
CA VAL A 104 -23.81 6.58 -0.38
C VAL A 104 -23.12 7.28 0.79
N LEU A 105 -23.83 7.39 1.90
CA LEU A 105 -23.37 7.94 3.18
C LEU A 105 -23.35 6.80 4.21
N ALA A 106 -22.28 6.66 4.98
CA ALA A 106 -22.18 5.68 6.07
C ALA A 106 -21.52 6.32 7.32
N THR A 107 -21.88 5.86 8.53
CA THR A 107 -21.21 6.33 9.77
C THR A 107 -19.78 5.79 9.90
N VAL A 108 -18.89 6.58 10.50
CA VAL A 108 -17.51 6.16 10.78
C VAL A 108 -17.44 5.12 11.92
N ALA A 109 -18.44 5.02 12.79
CA ALA A 109 -18.49 3.98 13.82
C ALA A 109 -18.53 2.56 13.20
N LEU A 110 -19.40 2.34 12.21
CA LEU A 110 -19.40 1.13 11.36
C LEU A 110 -18.03 0.91 10.70
N HIS A 111 -17.38 2.00 10.29
CA HIS A 111 -16.07 1.97 9.65
C HIS A 111 -14.92 1.62 10.62
N LYS A 112 -14.98 2.05 11.89
CA LYS A 112 -13.95 1.78 12.91
C LYS A 112 -13.89 0.31 13.31
N GLU A 113 -15.02 -0.39 13.35
CA GLU A 113 -15.04 -1.85 13.55
C GLU A 113 -14.37 -2.60 12.39
N HIS A 114 -14.46 -2.04 11.18
CA HIS A 114 -13.84 -2.58 9.97
C HIS A 114 -12.44 -1.99 9.67
N MET A 115 -11.79 -1.31 10.64
CA MET A 115 -10.46 -0.67 10.48
C MET A 115 -9.30 -1.65 10.26
N ARG A 116 -9.30 -2.33 9.13
CA ARG A 116 -8.17 -2.25 8.23
C ARG A 116 -8.61 -1.33 7.09
N ARG A 117 -7.87 -0.23 6.85
CA ARG A 117 -8.12 0.69 5.72
C ARG A 117 -8.21 -0.05 4.38
N ASP A 118 -7.63 -1.24 4.29
CA ASP A 118 -7.69 -2.24 3.22
C ASP A 118 -9.14 -2.58 2.80
N ALA A 119 -10.10 -2.51 3.74
CA ALA A 119 -11.48 -2.95 3.53
C ALA A 119 -12.40 -1.85 2.97
N LEU A 120 -11.93 -0.64 2.63
CA LEU A 120 -12.84 0.43 2.18
C LEU A 120 -13.51 0.14 0.84
N THR A 121 -12.80 -0.46 -0.11
CA THR A 121 -13.40 -0.81 -1.40
C THR A 121 -14.38 -1.97 -1.23
N ASP A 122 -13.95 -3.02 -0.52
CA ASP A 122 -14.78 -4.18 -0.18
C ASP A 122 -16.00 -3.79 0.66
N PHE A 123 -15.86 -2.81 1.57
CA PHE A 123 -16.95 -2.27 2.39
C PHE A 123 -18.06 -1.69 1.52
N TRP A 124 -17.71 -0.93 0.49
CA TRP A 124 -18.72 -0.38 -0.41
C TRP A 124 -19.35 -1.41 -1.34
N GLU A 125 -18.59 -2.44 -1.76
CA GLU A 125 -19.14 -3.57 -2.52
C GLU A 125 -20.13 -4.37 -1.67
N VAL A 126 -19.79 -4.67 -0.41
CA VAL A 126 -20.67 -5.33 0.56
C VAL A 126 -21.91 -4.50 0.87
N LEU A 127 -21.76 -3.17 0.98
CA LEU A 127 -22.88 -2.27 1.16
C LEU A 127 -23.82 -2.22 -0.05
N GLY A 128 -23.42 -2.70 -1.24
CA GLY A 128 -24.27 -2.78 -2.42
C GLY A 128 -25.47 -3.71 -2.24
N GLU A 129 -25.28 -4.84 -1.54
CA GLU A 129 -26.27 -5.91 -1.41
C GLU A 129 -27.19 -5.79 -0.18
N ARG A 130 -26.74 -5.08 0.87
CA ARG A 130 -27.54 -4.81 2.08
C ARG A 130 -27.36 -3.35 2.49
N THR A 131 -28.44 -2.67 2.87
CA THR A 131 -28.39 -1.36 3.55
C THR A 131 -28.43 -1.59 5.06
N PRO A 132 -27.28 -1.73 5.73
CA PRO A 132 -27.25 -1.75 7.19
C PRO A 132 -27.79 -0.44 7.76
N GLU A 133 -28.26 -0.50 9.01
CA GLU A 133 -28.62 0.70 9.76
C GLU A 133 -27.45 1.69 9.75
N GLY A 134 -27.73 2.98 9.53
CA GLY A 134 -26.70 4.01 9.43
C GLY A 134 -26.11 4.22 8.03
N VAL A 135 -26.70 3.65 6.98
CA VAL A 135 -26.35 3.92 5.58
C VAL A 135 -27.50 4.64 4.86
N ALA A 136 -27.20 5.78 4.23
CA ALA A 136 -28.13 6.51 3.37
C ALA A 136 -27.67 6.46 1.91
N ARG A 137 -28.61 6.34 0.98
CA ARG A 137 -28.35 6.38 -0.47
C ARG A 137 -29.17 7.48 -1.12
N ALA A 138 -28.57 8.21 -2.05
CA ALA A 138 -29.25 9.25 -2.81
C ALA A 138 -28.68 9.37 -4.23
N LYS A 139 -29.37 10.13 -5.08
CA LYS A 139 -28.84 10.60 -6.37
C LYS A 139 -28.80 12.12 -6.38
N THR A 140 -27.83 12.69 -7.08
CA THR A 140 -27.78 14.13 -7.31
C THR A 140 -28.80 14.55 -8.38
N ASN A 141 -29.39 15.73 -8.19
CA ASN A 141 -30.29 16.36 -9.16
C ASN A 141 -29.51 17.00 -10.32
N GLU A 142 -30.21 17.71 -11.23
CA GLU A 142 -29.60 18.41 -12.37
C GLU A 142 -28.53 19.45 -11.98
N ARG A 143 -28.57 19.94 -10.73
CA ARG A 143 -27.56 20.86 -10.19
C ARG A 143 -26.40 20.14 -9.51
N GLY A 144 -26.30 18.82 -9.67
CA GLY A 144 -25.31 18.00 -8.98
C GLY A 144 -25.48 17.96 -7.46
N VAL A 145 -26.64 18.34 -6.92
CA VAL A 145 -26.88 18.42 -5.48
C VAL A 145 -27.79 17.29 -5.03
N THR A 146 -27.51 16.72 -3.86
CA THR A 146 -28.43 15.82 -3.14
C THR A 146 -28.54 16.23 -1.67
N VAL A 147 -29.61 15.81 -1.00
CA VAL A 147 -29.85 16.13 0.42
C VAL A 147 -29.72 14.83 1.21
N LEU A 148 -28.91 14.84 2.26
CA LEU A 148 -28.59 13.67 3.07
C LEU A 148 -28.90 13.92 4.55
N PRO A 149 -29.28 12.89 5.33
CA PRO A 149 -29.43 13.02 6.77
C PRO A 149 -28.08 13.31 7.43
N ILE A 150 -28.10 14.12 8.48
CA ILE A 150 -26.96 14.25 9.39
C ILE A 150 -26.99 13.06 10.34
N LEU A 151 -25.81 12.49 10.54
CA LEU A 151 -25.58 11.44 11.52
C LEU A 151 -24.72 12.05 12.63
N ASP A 152 -24.94 11.68 13.90
CA ASP A 152 -24.28 12.27 15.08
C ASP A 152 -22.78 11.94 15.18
N THR A 153 -22.19 11.39 14.11
CA THR A 153 -20.79 10.96 14.04
C THR A 153 -20.18 11.45 12.73
N SER A 154 -18.85 11.41 12.63
CA SER A 154 -18.21 11.54 11.31
C SER A 154 -18.81 10.53 10.32
N VAL A 155 -18.90 10.92 9.05
CA VAL A 155 -19.45 10.10 7.97
C VAL A 155 -18.43 9.89 6.87
N VAL A 156 -18.66 8.82 6.13
CA VAL A 156 -17.96 8.53 4.88
C VAL A 156 -18.97 8.67 3.77
N VAL A 157 -18.68 9.50 2.79
CA VAL A 157 -19.49 9.65 1.58
C VAL A 157 -18.74 9.06 0.41
N ARG A 158 -19.38 8.17 -0.35
CA ARG A 158 -18.93 7.78 -1.68
C ARG A 158 -19.89 8.35 -2.71
N ALA A 159 -19.37 9.12 -3.66
CA ALA A 159 -20.13 9.56 -4.83
C ALA A 159 -19.55 8.92 -6.09
N TRP A 160 -20.38 8.54 -7.06
CA TRP A 160 -19.93 8.00 -8.35
C TRP A 160 -20.92 8.20 -9.50
N ILE A 161 -20.41 8.23 -10.72
CA ILE A 161 -21.15 8.19 -11.98
C ILE A 161 -20.25 7.69 -13.11
N GLY A 162 -20.74 6.80 -13.97
CA GLY A 162 -20.02 6.42 -15.21
C GLY A 162 -18.56 6.02 -15.02
N GLY A 163 -18.25 5.09 -14.11
CA GLY A 163 -16.88 4.64 -13.82
C GLY A 163 -16.06 5.61 -12.95
N ASP A 164 -16.50 6.84 -12.74
CA ASP A 164 -15.81 7.83 -11.92
C ASP A 164 -16.37 7.81 -10.50
N ALA A 165 -15.50 7.75 -9.48
CA ALA A 165 -15.92 7.77 -8.08
C ALA A 165 -14.96 8.54 -7.16
N ARG A 166 -15.49 8.95 -6.01
CA ARG A 166 -14.71 9.54 -4.92
C ARG A 166 -15.29 9.16 -3.58
N VAL A 167 -14.41 8.78 -2.64
CA VAL A 167 -14.72 8.70 -1.21
C VAL A 167 -14.22 9.97 -0.52
N HIS A 168 -15.08 10.56 0.30
CA HIS A 168 -14.79 11.75 1.07
C HIS A 168 -15.19 11.54 2.53
N TRP A 169 -14.35 12.06 3.43
CA TRP A 169 -14.50 11.92 4.88
C TRP A 169 -14.74 13.29 5.46
N PHE A 170 -15.85 13.44 6.16
CA PHE A 170 -16.16 14.66 6.87
C PHE A 170 -17.18 14.37 7.97
N GLN A 171 -17.46 15.34 8.82
CA GLN A 171 -18.65 15.28 9.67
C GLN A 171 -19.69 16.22 9.04
N PRO A 172 -20.90 15.73 8.76
CA PRO A 172 -21.90 16.56 8.11
C PRO A 172 -22.42 17.61 9.08
N ILE A 173 -22.51 18.86 8.62
CA ILE A 173 -22.98 19.99 9.43
C ILE A 173 -24.35 20.46 8.91
N ALA A 174 -25.28 20.71 9.82
CA ALA A 174 -26.65 21.09 9.45
C ALA A 174 -26.71 22.38 8.65
N GLY A 175 -27.43 22.35 7.53
CA GLY A 175 -27.57 23.51 6.64
C GLY A 175 -26.30 23.90 5.88
N ARG A 176 -25.17 23.20 6.08
CA ARG A 176 -23.97 23.40 5.27
C ARG A 176 -24.08 22.61 3.97
N ARG A 177 -23.62 23.21 2.88
CA ARG A 177 -23.37 22.50 1.62
C ARG A 177 -21.95 21.95 1.64
N GLU A 178 -21.84 20.63 1.58
CA GLU A 178 -20.59 19.91 1.45
C GLU A 178 -20.33 19.59 -0.01
N ARG A 179 -19.06 19.47 -0.40
CA ARG A 179 -18.67 19.33 -1.81
C ARG A 179 -17.77 18.12 -2.03
N VAL A 180 -18.19 17.23 -2.92
CA VAL A 180 -17.40 16.08 -3.38
C VAL A 180 -16.98 16.33 -4.82
N VAL A 181 -15.68 16.26 -5.06
CA VAL A 181 -15.09 16.44 -6.39
C VAL A 181 -14.82 15.05 -6.97
N LEU A 182 -15.53 14.68 -8.02
CA LEU A 182 -15.27 13.48 -8.80
C LEU A 182 -14.06 13.68 -9.70
N GLU A 183 -13.23 12.66 -9.78
CA GLU A 183 -12.07 12.59 -10.65
C GLU A 183 -12.22 11.36 -11.53
N PRO A 184 -11.70 11.40 -12.76
CA PRO A 184 -11.58 10.21 -13.57
C PRO A 184 -10.92 9.09 -12.77
N GLU A 185 -11.56 7.93 -12.67
CA GLU A 185 -10.89 6.79 -12.07
C GLU A 185 -9.77 6.30 -13.00
N HIS A 186 -8.59 6.15 -12.43
CA HIS A 186 -7.45 5.59 -13.11
C HIS A 186 -7.45 4.07 -12.93
N PHE A 187 -7.18 3.34 -14.00
CA PHE A 187 -7.15 1.89 -14.00
C PHE A 187 -5.87 1.37 -14.65
N VAL A 188 -5.38 0.26 -14.12
CA VAL A 188 -4.37 -0.57 -14.77
C VAL A 188 -5.08 -1.80 -15.31
N LEU A 189 -4.88 -2.11 -16.58
CA LEU A 189 -5.33 -3.36 -17.15
C LEU A 189 -4.34 -4.46 -16.79
N ALA A 190 -4.84 -5.59 -16.32
CA ALA A 190 -4.04 -6.78 -16.06
C ALA A 190 -4.68 -7.96 -16.78
N ARG A 191 -3.94 -8.64 -17.65
CA ARG A 191 -4.39 -9.87 -18.28
C ARG A 191 -3.81 -11.05 -17.52
N VAL A 192 -4.65 -12.02 -17.20
CA VAL A 192 -4.23 -13.28 -16.61
C VAL A 192 -4.49 -14.40 -17.60
N VAL A 193 -3.42 -15.12 -17.92
CA VAL A 193 -3.47 -16.32 -18.77
C VAL A 193 -3.03 -17.55 -17.99
N GLY A 194 -3.54 -18.71 -18.35
CA GLY A 194 -3.11 -20.00 -17.80
C GLY A 194 -1.74 -20.40 -18.34
N GLN A 195 -1.23 -21.51 -17.84
CA GLN A 195 0.04 -22.09 -18.33
C GLN A 195 -0.01 -22.51 -19.82
N ASP A 196 -1.21 -22.69 -20.37
CA ASP A 196 -1.45 -22.96 -21.80
C ASP A 196 -1.60 -21.68 -22.64
N GLY A 197 -1.41 -20.50 -22.03
CA GLY A 197 -1.55 -19.20 -22.68
C GLY A 197 -2.99 -18.75 -22.91
N LYS A 198 -4.00 -19.51 -22.47
CA LYS A 198 -5.40 -19.12 -22.62
C LYS A 198 -5.82 -18.15 -21.51
N PRO A 199 -6.70 -17.18 -21.79
CA PRO A 199 -7.22 -16.30 -20.75
C PRO A 199 -7.98 -17.07 -19.66
N VAL A 200 -7.87 -16.61 -18.41
CA VAL A 200 -8.56 -17.21 -17.27
C VAL A 200 -9.51 -16.21 -16.64
N GLU A 201 -10.79 -16.60 -16.55
CA GLU A 201 -11.87 -15.78 -15.98
C GLU A 201 -11.87 -15.80 -14.44
N ARG A 202 -12.40 -14.73 -13.83
CA ARG A 202 -12.65 -14.56 -12.39
C ARG A 202 -11.41 -14.62 -11.50
N VAL A 203 -10.20 -14.51 -12.04
CA VAL A 203 -8.97 -14.45 -11.24
C VAL A 203 -8.93 -13.13 -10.48
N PRO A 204 -8.78 -13.14 -9.15
CA PRO A 204 -8.60 -11.91 -8.39
C PRO A 204 -7.24 -11.28 -8.69
N VAL A 205 -7.25 -10.00 -9.01
CA VAL A 205 -6.07 -9.16 -9.23
C VAL A 205 -6.16 -7.96 -8.28
N ARG A 206 -5.05 -7.59 -7.64
CA ARG A 206 -5.02 -6.52 -6.65
C ARG A 206 -3.99 -5.45 -7.02
N PHE A 207 -4.39 -4.19 -6.87
CA PHE A 207 -3.42 -3.09 -6.78
C PHE A 207 -2.80 -3.10 -5.38
N CYS A 208 -1.50 -2.89 -5.28
CA CYS A 208 -0.77 -2.99 -4.04
C CYS A 208 0.38 -1.98 -3.96
N THR A 209 0.76 -1.64 -2.74
CA THR A 209 1.96 -0.83 -2.47
C THR A 209 2.95 -1.68 -1.70
N ARG A 210 4.20 -1.68 -2.12
CA ARG A 210 5.29 -2.39 -1.45
C ARG A 210 6.20 -1.36 -0.79
N ASP A 211 6.42 -1.55 0.51
CA ASP A 211 7.49 -0.87 1.24
C ASP A 211 8.68 -1.84 1.33
N PRO A 212 9.69 -1.71 0.46
CA PRO A 212 10.82 -2.64 0.41
C PRO A 212 11.62 -2.61 1.72
N SER A 213 11.65 -1.48 2.46
CA SER A 213 12.34 -1.39 3.75
C SER A 213 11.69 -2.22 4.85
N LYS A 214 10.38 -2.47 4.76
CA LYS A 214 9.62 -3.21 5.78
C LYS A 214 9.20 -4.61 5.36
N GLY A 215 9.44 -4.98 4.09
CA GLY A 215 8.94 -6.22 3.48
C GLY A 215 7.40 -6.33 3.51
N SER A 216 6.69 -5.24 3.85
CA SER A 216 5.25 -5.24 3.97
C SER A 216 4.62 -4.85 2.65
N VAL A 217 3.76 -5.72 2.13
CA VAL A 217 2.89 -5.39 1.00
C VAL A 217 1.53 -5.04 1.56
N TRP A 218 1.04 -3.86 1.19
CA TRP A 218 -0.33 -3.49 1.41
C TRP A 218 -1.18 -3.91 0.22
N ASP A 219 -2.21 -4.70 0.48
CA ASP A 219 -3.23 -5.02 -0.52
C ASP A 219 -4.27 -3.91 -0.58
N GLY A 220 -4.38 -3.31 -1.76
CA GLY A 220 -5.39 -2.32 -2.09
C GLY A 220 -6.55 -2.93 -2.85
N VAL A 221 -7.02 -2.19 -3.86
CA VAL A 221 -8.24 -2.48 -4.60
C VAL A 221 -8.15 -3.81 -5.33
N ARG A 222 -9.19 -4.63 -5.18
CA ARG A 222 -9.38 -5.90 -5.88
C ARG A 222 -10.21 -5.70 -7.15
N ALA A 223 -9.88 -6.43 -8.20
CA ALA A 223 -10.69 -6.61 -9.39
C ALA A 223 -10.68 -8.09 -9.80
N LEU A 224 -11.67 -8.53 -10.57
CA LEU A 224 -11.73 -9.88 -11.14
C LEU A 224 -11.50 -9.82 -12.65
N THR A 225 -10.87 -10.84 -13.22
CA THR A 225 -10.75 -10.95 -14.68
C THR A 225 -12.07 -11.34 -15.34
N GLY A 226 -12.34 -10.80 -16.53
CA GLY A 226 -13.44 -11.20 -17.41
C GLY A 226 -13.11 -12.45 -18.23
N ALA A 227 -14.02 -12.84 -19.14
CA ALA A 227 -13.88 -14.05 -19.97
C ALA A 227 -12.67 -14.00 -20.93
N ASP A 228 -12.19 -12.79 -21.22
CA ASP A 228 -10.99 -12.46 -21.97
C ASP A 228 -9.71 -12.42 -21.10
N GLY A 229 -9.83 -12.79 -19.83
CA GLY A 229 -8.75 -12.78 -18.83
C GLY A 229 -8.33 -11.38 -18.40
N LEU A 230 -9.02 -10.31 -18.80
CA LEU A 230 -8.67 -8.94 -18.43
C LEU A 230 -9.37 -8.52 -17.13
N ALA A 231 -8.60 -8.03 -16.18
CA ALA A 231 -9.07 -7.31 -15.01
C ALA A 231 -8.76 -5.82 -15.16
N ARG A 232 -9.75 -4.99 -14.86
CA ARG A 232 -9.59 -3.53 -14.81
C ARG A 232 -9.37 -3.11 -13.35
N VAL A 233 -8.10 -3.03 -12.95
CA VAL A 233 -7.70 -2.81 -11.55
C VAL A 233 -7.64 -1.31 -11.26
N ARG A 234 -8.48 -0.84 -10.34
CA ARG A 234 -8.53 0.58 -9.96
C ARG A 234 -7.29 1.01 -9.18
N VAL A 235 -6.73 2.17 -9.55
CA VAL A 235 -5.62 2.83 -8.85
C VAL A 235 -6.20 3.75 -7.76
N PRO A 236 -5.95 3.50 -6.47
CA PRO A 236 -6.49 4.32 -5.39
C PRO A 236 -5.82 5.71 -5.35
N THR A 237 -6.57 6.77 -5.64
CA THR A 237 -6.10 8.18 -5.62
C THR A 237 -6.26 8.87 -4.25
N GLU A 238 -6.94 8.21 -3.30
CA GLU A 238 -7.33 8.80 -2.01
C GLU A 238 -6.27 8.67 -0.93
N ARG A 239 -5.31 7.78 -1.13
CA ARG A 239 -4.21 7.64 -0.19
C ARG A 239 -3.23 8.77 -0.49
N PRO A 240 -2.77 9.56 0.50
CA PRO A 240 -1.53 10.27 0.33
C PRO A 240 -0.51 9.20 -0.01
N LEU A 241 -0.10 9.17 -1.27
CA LEU A 241 0.99 8.35 -1.79
C LEU A 241 2.22 8.87 -1.05
N GLY A 242 2.39 8.40 0.20
CA GLY A 242 3.58 8.67 0.99
C GLY A 242 4.78 7.99 0.32
N GLU A 243 5.92 8.00 1.00
CA GLU A 243 7.16 7.30 0.64
C GLU A 243 6.99 5.77 0.57
N ALA A 244 6.03 5.26 -0.21
CA ALA A 244 6.00 3.87 -0.64
C ALA A 244 6.92 3.79 -1.87
N ASP A 245 8.02 3.04 -1.75
CA ASP A 245 9.03 3.03 -2.82
C ASP A 245 8.56 2.28 -4.08
N GLU A 246 7.49 1.46 -4.03
CA GLU A 246 6.95 0.78 -5.23
C GLU A 246 5.42 0.62 -5.22
N PHE A 247 4.79 0.96 -6.36
CA PHE A 247 3.39 0.69 -6.67
C PHE A 247 3.30 -0.44 -7.69
N GLY A 248 2.29 -1.29 -7.61
CA GLY A 248 2.15 -2.36 -8.58
C GLY A 248 0.85 -3.14 -8.50
N VAL A 249 0.72 -4.11 -9.39
CA VAL A 249 -0.39 -5.04 -9.48
C VAL A 249 0.13 -6.44 -9.18
N ARG A 250 -0.66 -7.24 -8.46
CA ARG A 250 -0.35 -8.64 -8.18
C ARG A 250 -1.57 -9.54 -8.28
N LEU A 251 -1.33 -10.83 -8.46
CA LEU A 251 -2.39 -11.83 -8.35
C LEU A 251 -2.87 -11.94 -6.90
N GLY A 252 -4.18 -11.82 -6.69
CA GLY A 252 -4.86 -11.97 -5.40
C GLY A 252 -5.11 -13.44 -5.03
N ILE A 253 -4.15 -14.33 -5.31
CA ILE A 253 -4.28 -15.79 -5.15
C ILE A 253 -3.48 -16.32 -3.95
N VAL A 254 -3.82 -17.52 -3.49
CA VAL A 254 -3.09 -18.18 -2.40
C VAL A 254 -1.86 -18.88 -2.96
N ALA A 255 -0.71 -18.24 -2.87
CA ALA A 255 0.59 -18.73 -3.36
C ALA A 255 1.72 -18.36 -2.40
N ARG A 256 2.82 -19.14 -2.38
CA ARG A 256 4.03 -18.81 -1.59
C ARG A 256 4.70 -17.55 -2.13
N GLU A 257 4.89 -17.52 -3.44
CA GLU A 257 5.38 -16.35 -4.17
C GLU A 257 4.21 -15.77 -4.95
N ARG A 258 4.01 -14.46 -4.84
CA ARG A 258 3.02 -13.73 -5.61
C ARG A 258 3.77 -12.85 -6.59
N GLU A 259 3.54 -13.09 -7.88
CA GLU A 259 4.07 -12.23 -8.92
C GLU A 259 3.55 -10.81 -8.71
N PHE A 260 4.48 -9.85 -8.63
CA PHE A 260 4.21 -8.43 -8.47
C PHE A 260 4.79 -7.72 -9.71
N ARG A 261 3.97 -6.90 -10.35
CA ARG A 261 4.36 -6.07 -11.50
C ARG A 261 4.27 -4.61 -11.10
N THR A 262 5.41 -3.93 -11.13
CA THR A 262 5.49 -2.50 -10.81
C THR A 262 4.70 -1.68 -11.84
N VAL A 263 4.04 -0.63 -11.37
CA VAL A 263 3.28 0.33 -12.17
C VAL A 263 3.81 1.73 -11.90
N ASP A 264 4.12 2.46 -12.97
CA ASP A 264 4.30 3.91 -12.89
C ASP A 264 2.92 4.58 -12.85
N LEU A 265 2.62 5.29 -11.75
CA LEU A 265 1.33 5.96 -11.57
C LEU A 265 1.17 7.18 -12.46
N GLU A 266 2.26 7.73 -12.98
CA GLU A 266 2.24 8.87 -13.90
C GLU A 266 2.06 8.41 -15.34
N HIS A 267 2.59 7.24 -15.67
CA HIS A 267 2.49 6.62 -16.99
C HIS A 267 1.89 5.22 -16.87
N LEU A 268 0.59 5.17 -16.57
CA LEU A 268 -0.12 3.90 -16.51
C LEU A 268 0.06 3.15 -17.84
N PRO A 269 0.42 1.85 -17.80
CA PRO A 269 0.69 1.10 -19.01
C PRO A 269 -0.56 1.05 -19.89
N ALA A 270 -0.40 1.37 -21.18
CA ALA A 270 -1.48 1.28 -22.16
C ALA A 270 -1.83 -0.17 -22.47
N ASP A 271 -0.80 -1.03 -22.53
CA ASP A 271 -0.97 -2.48 -22.69
C ASP A 271 -1.28 -3.15 -21.35
N PRO A 272 -2.12 -4.20 -21.34
CA PRO A 272 -2.36 -4.97 -20.13
C PRO A 272 -1.08 -5.57 -19.55
N LEU A 273 -0.94 -5.50 -18.23
CA LEU A 273 0.08 -6.24 -17.51
C LEU A 273 -0.22 -7.75 -17.60
N GLU A 274 0.65 -8.50 -18.26
CA GLU A 274 0.49 -9.94 -18.44
C GLU A 274 0.99 -10.72 -17.21
N PHE A 275 0.12 -11.58 -16.68
CA PHE A 275 0.39 -12.52 -15.58
C PHE A 275 0.12 -13.95 -16.05
N VAL A 276 1.00 -14.87 -15.64
CA VAL A 276 0.78 -16.30 -15.86
C VAL A 276 0.27 -16.92 -14.57
N LEU A 277 -0.97 -17.37 -14.57
CA LEU A 277 -1.57 -18.07 -13.45
C LEU A 277 -0.83 -19.41 -13.25
N PRO A 278 -0.21 -19.66 -12.09
CA PRO A 278 0.34 -20.98 -11.81
C PRO A 278 -0.77 -22.03 -11.80
N ALA A 279 -0.42 -23.31 -11.91
CA ALA A 279 -1.40 -24.36 -11.69
C ALA A 279 -2.06 -24.18 -10.31
N CYS A 280 -3.38 -24.15 -10.29
CA CYS A 280 -4.19 -23.91 -9.11
C CYS A 280 -5.32 -24.94 -8.99
N GLY A 281 -5.80 -25.13 -7.76
CA GLY A 281 -7.09 -25.73 -7.48
C GLY A 281 -7.99 -24.76 -6.71
N VAL A 282 -9.09 -25.30 -6.21
CA VAL A 282 -10.11 -24.58 -5.44
C VAL A 282 -10.05 -25.03 -4.00
N VAL A 283 -10.22 -24.11 -3.06
CA VAL A 283 -10.49 -24.45 -1.66
C VAL A 283 -11.86 -23.90 -1.30
N ARG A 284 -12.70 -24.77 -0.74
CA ARG A 284 -13.97 -24.38 -0.11
C ARG A 284 -13.86 -24.67 1.36
N ALA A 285 -14.23 -23.71 2.18
CA ALA A 285 -14.31 -23.90 3.62
C ALA A 285 -15.75 -23.71 4.08
N ARG A 286 -16.20 -24.57 4.99
CA ARG A 286 -17.46 -24.42 5.70
C ARG A 286 -17.19 -24.27 7.18
N THR A 287 -17.77 -23.26 7.82
CA THR A 287 -17.63 -23.04 9.26
C THR A 287 -18.75 -23.75 10.01
N THR A 288 -18.38 -24.61 10.95
CA THR A 288 -19.32 -25.35 11.80
C THR A 288 -19.02 -25.15 13.27
N ARG A 289 -20.02 -25.35 14.13
CA ARG A 289 -19.90 -25.38 15.59
C ARG A 289 -20.84 -26.44 16.13
N ALA A 290 -20.34 -27.33 16.99
CA ALA A 290 -21.12 -28.42 17.59
C ALA A 290 -21.93 -29.24 16.55
N GLY A 291 -21.38 -29.41 15.35
CA GLY A 291 -22.00 -30.17 14.25
C GLY A 291 -23.02 -29.41 13.40
N GLY A 292 -23.24 -28.10 13.63
CA GLY A 292 -24.11 -27.24 12.82
C GLY A 292 -23.37 -26.09 12.13
N PRO A 293 -23.90 -25.53 11.03
CA PRO A 293 -23.29 -24.39 10.35
C PRO A 293 -23.34 -23.12 11.20
N VAL A 294 -22.29 -22.28 11.12
CA VAL A 294 -22.22 -21.00 11.82
C VAL A 294 -21.80 -19.89 10.88
N VAL A 295 -22.48 -18.74 11.01
CA VAL A 295 -22.14 -17.53 10.26
C VAL A 295 -20.82 -16.96 10.77
N PHE A 296 -19.81 -16.87 9.93
CA PHE A 296 -18.53 -16.28 10.32
C PHE A 296 -18.53 -14.76 10.09
N GLN A 297 -17.81 -14.02 10.94
CA GLN A 297 -17.58 -12.59 10.74
C GLN A 297 -16.35 -12.35 9.87
N THR A 298 -15.29 -13.12 10.09
CA THR A 298 -14.09 -13.11 9.24
C THR A 298 -13.71 -14.54 8.94
N LEU A 299 -13.36 -14.80 7.68
CA LEU A 299 -12.77 -16.05 7.25
C LEU A 299 -11.75 -15.75 6.15
N ARG A 300 -10.48 -16.01 6.44
CA ARG A 300 -9.35 -15.76 5.53
C ARG A 300 -8.50 -16.99 5.39
N ILE A 301 -7.77 -17.07 4.27
CA ILE A 301 -6.82 -18.15 4.00
C ILE A 301 -5.43 -17.57 3.74
N ALA A 302 -4.39 -18.27 4.17
CA ALA A 302 -3.00 -17.95 3.86
C ALA A 302 -2.22 -19.25 3.57
N PRO A 303 -1.08 -19.19 2.86
CA PRO A 303 -0.16 -20.33 2.80
C PRO A 303 0.31 -20.73 4.21
N ALA A 304 0.40 -22.02 4.48
CA ALA A 304 1.04 -22.58 5.67
C ALA A 304 2.48 -22.07 5.81
N GLY A 305 2.93 -21.86 7.05
CA GLY A 305 4.22 -21.22 7.35
C GLY A 305 4.29 -19.71 7.09
N SER A 306 3.33 -19.10 6.39
CA SER A 306 3.33 -17.64 6.21
C SER A 306 2.90 -16.91 7.49
N SER A 307 3.57 -15.81 7.81
CA SER A 307 3.14 -14.96 8.91
C SER A 307 1.80 -14.30 8.53
N ALA A 308 0.75 -14.53 9.31
CA ALA A 308 -0.63 -14.12 8.97
C ALA A 308 -0.81 -12.61 8.72
N LYS A 309 0.16 -11.77 9.11
CA LYS A 309 0.14 -10.32 8.87
C LYS A 309 0.59 -10.03 7.43
N GLY A 310 -0.34 -10.10 6.47
CA GLY A 310 -0.18 -9.57 5.11
C GLY A 310 -0.33 -10.59 3.97
N SER A 311 -0.32 -11.89 4.26
CA SER A 311 -0.54 -12.95 3.27
C SER A 311 -1.99 -13.45 3.22
N ALA A 312 -2.76 -13.22 4.29
CA ALA A 312 -4.13 -13.70 4.39
C ALA A 312 -5.05 -13.01 3.39
N LEU A 313 -5.79 -13.80 2.61
CA LEU A 313 -6.73 -13.34 1.60
C LEU A 313 -8.17 -13.61 2.03
N ASP A 314 -9.01 -12.63 1.77
CA ASP A 314 -10.46 -12.77 1.83
C ASP A 314 -10.96 -13.68 0.69
N PRO A 315 -12.11 -14.35 0.86
CA PRO A 315 -12.62 -15.31 -0.13
C PRO A 315 -13.12 -14.65 -1.40
N ASP A 316 -13.12 -15.43 -2.48
CA ASP A 316 -13.64 -14.98 -3.76
C ASP A 316 -15.16 -14.93 -3.78
N GLU A 317 -15.78 -15.91 -3.14
CA GLU A 317 -17.21 -16.04 -2.94
C GLU A 317 -17.46 -16.47 -1.50
N ARG A 318 -18.55 -15.99 -0.89
CA ARG A 318 -18.96 -16.40 0.45
C ARG A 318 -20.47 -16.52 0.57
N GLY A 319 -20.93 -17.49 1.35
CA GLY A 319 -22.25 -17.48 1.95
C GLY A 319 -22.15 -17.18 3.44
N ASP A 320 -23.24 -17.44 4.16
CA ASP A 320 -23.28 -17.21 5.59
C ASP A 320 -22.27 -18.13 6.33
N ASP A 321 -22.27 -19.42 6.03
CA ASP A 321 -21.48 -20.47 6.70
C ASP A 321 -20.37 -21.07 5.83
N TRP A 322 -20.13 -20.54 4.63
CA TRP A 322 -19.11 -21.07 3.73
C TRP A 322 -18.36 -19.97 2.98
N ALA A 323 -17.15 -20.28 2.55
CA ALA A 323 -16.32 -19.44 1.72
C ALA A 323 -15.57 -20.25 0.68
N ARG A 324 -15.26 -19.63 -0.45
CA ARG A 324 -14.53 -20.26 -1.55
C ARG A 324 -13.39 -19.37 -2.01
N TRP A 325 -12.23 -19.99 -2.19
CA TRP A 325 -11.08 -19.42 -2.89
C TRP A 325 -10.87 -20.23 -4.16
N GLY A 326 -11.15 -19.61 -5.30
CA GLY A 326 -11.10 -20.23 -6.61
C GLY A 326 -9.68 -20.56 -7.08
N PHE A 327 -8.67 -19.91 -6.50
CA PHE A 327 -7.28 -19.97 -6.97
C PHE A 327 -6.29 -20.16 -5.82
N VAL A 328 -5.99 -21.43 -5.53
CA VAL A 328 -4.96 -21.85 -4.55
C VAL A 328 -3.90 -22.66 -5.28
N ALA A 329 -2.65 -22.19 -5.26
CA ALA A 329 -1.55 -22.85 -5.94
C ALA A 329 -1.32 -24.28 -5.41
N LEU A 330 -0.90 -25.18 -6.31
CA LEU A 330 -0.76 -26.61 -5.98
C LEU A 330 0.35 -26.89 -4.95
N GLY A 331 0.16 -27.96 -4.18
CA GLY A 331 1.18 -28.47 -3.25
C GLY A 331 1.33 -27.64 -1.98
N LEU A 332 0.48 -26.63 -1.77
CA LEU A 332 0.54 -25.76 -0.61
C LEU A 332 -0.21 -26.38 0.57
N GLY A 333 0.38 -26.28 1.76
CA GLY A 333 -0.43 -26.23 2.98
C GLY A 333 -1.16 -24.89 3.04
N VAL A 334 -2.39 -24.88 3.55
CA VAL A 334 -3.18 -23.68 3.78
C VAL A 334 -3.53 -23.56 5.25
N LYS A 335 -3.55 -22.33 5.73
CA LYS A 335 -3.93 -21.95 7.09
C LYS A 335 -5.14 -21.03 7.02
N PHE A 336 -6.12 -21.30 7.86
CA PHE A 336 -7.34 -20.49 7.96
C PHE A 336 -7.29 -19.60 9.20
N ASP A 337 -7.79 -18.38 9.06
CA ASP A 337 -8.08 -17.44 10.14
C ASP A 337 -9.59 -17.14 10.09
N ALA A 338 -10.35 -17.81 10.96
CA ALA A 338 -11.80 -17.80 10.98
C ALA A 338 -12.31 -17.48 12.38
N TRP A 339 -13.25 -16.55 12.50
CA TRP A 339 -13.90 -16.28 13.77
C TRP A 339 -15.31 -15.69 13.62
N VAL A 340 -16.09 -15.88 14.67
CA VAL A 340 -17.46 -15.40 14.92
C VAL A 340 -17.52 -14.90 16.36
N ASP A 341 -18.55 -14.14 16.73
CA ASP A 341 -18.79 -13.74 18.12
C ASP A 341 -18.62 -14.91 19.09
N GLY A 342 -17.60 -14.78 19.94
CA GLY A 342 -17.28 -15.73 21.00
C GLY A 342 -16.49 -16.96 20.57
N PHE A 343 -16.18 -17.18 19.29
CA PHE A 343 -15.48 -18.38 18.83
C PHE A 343 -14.49 -18.09 17.70
N GLU A 344 -13.32 -18.70 17.75
CA GLU A 344 -12.37 -18.73 16.63
C GLU A 344 -12.01 -20.18 16.27
N ASN A 345 -11.43 -20.38 15.09
CA ASN A 345 -10.81 -21.65 14.78
C ASN A 345 -9.50 -21.79 15.56
N GLU A 346 -9.16 -23.01 15.97
CA GLU A 346 -7.75 -23.28 16.25
C GLU A 346 -6.97 -23.11 14.95
N ALA A 347 -5.85 -22.41 15.01
CA ALA A 347 -4.98 -22.27 13.85
C ALA A 347 -4.46 -23.65 13.46
N PHE A 348 -5.07 -24.25 12.44
CA PHE A 348 -4.65 -25.53 11.92
C PHE A 348 -4.36 -25.41 10.43
N GLU A 349 -3.37 -26.20 10.01
CA GLU A 349 -3.01 -26.33 8.62
C GLU A 349 -3.82 -27.45 7.99
N ARG A 350 -4.19 -27.27 6.73
CA ARG A 350 -4.79 -28.29 5.88
C ARG A 350 -3.98 -28.39 4.61
N ARG A 351 -3.98 -29.58 4.03
CA ARG A 351 -3.44 -29.78 2.69
C ARG A 351 -4.33 -29.01 1.71
N GLY A 352 -3.74 -28.10 0.94
CA GLY A 352 -4.39 -27.48 -0.20
C GLY A 352 -4.42 -28.41 -1.41
N PRO A 353 -4.91 -27.92 -2.56
CA PRO A 353 -4.98 -28.70 -3.80
C PRO A 353 -3.60 -29.20 -4.23
N THR A 354 -3.53 -30.38 -4.83
CA THR A 354 -2.29 -30.98 -5.37
C THR A 354 -2.34 -31.31 -6.85
N THR A 355 -3.53 -31.28 -7.45
CA THR A 355 -3.74 -31.39 -8.88
C THR A 355 -4.52 -30.17 -9.40
N ALA A 356 -4.26 -29.76 -10.64
CA ALA A 356 -4.90 -28.58 -11.23
C ALA A 356 -6.42 -28.79 -11.30
N GLY A 357 -7.19 -27.80 -10.85
CA GLY A 357 -8.66 -27.85 -10.79
C GLY A 357 -9.23 -28.68 -9.62
N GLU A 358 -8.39 -29.33 -8.82
CA GLU A 358 -8.85 -30.06 -7.62
C GLU A 358 -9.56 -29.12 -6.66
N ALA A 359 -10.76 -29.52 -6.23
CA ALA A 359 -11.49 -28.81 -5.19
C ALA A 359 -11.29 -29.52 -3.85
N VAL A 360 -10.69 -28.81 -2.90
CA VAL A 360 -10.53 -29.27 -1.52
C VAL A 360 -11.64 -28.65 -0.67
N GLU A 361 -12.47 -29.51 -0.10
CA GLU A 361 -13.48 -29.12 0.89
C GLU A 361 -12.88 -29.20 2.30
N VAL A 362 -13.01 -28.14 3.07
CA VAL A 362 -12.49 -28.03 4.44
C VAL A 362 -13.63 -27.69 5.38
N GLU A 363 -13.88 -28.54 6.36
CA GLU A 363 -14.74 -28.18 7.48
C GLU A 363 -13.90 -27.52 8.58
N LEU A 364 -14.28 -26.29 8.93
CA LEU A 364 -13.66 -25.46 9.95
C LEU A 364 -14.55 -25.45 11.19
N GLU A 365 -14.24 -26.32 12.15
CA GLU A 365 -14.91 -26.27 13.44
C GLU A 365 -14.43 -25.06 14.25
N LEU A 366 -15.32 -24.13 14.53
CA LEU A 366 -15.10 -22.97 15.41
C LEU A 366 -15.32 -23.41 16.88
N SER A 367 -14.42 -24.26 17.37
CA SER A 367 -14.53 -24.89 18.70
C SER A 367 -13.80 -24.11 19.79
N LYS A 368 -12.83 -23.25 19.44
CA LYS A 368 -12.08 -22.48 20.42
C LYS A 368 -12.89 -21.26 20.84
N ALA A 369 -13.48 -21.34 22.02
CA ALA A 369 -14.14 -20.20 22.64
C ALA A 369 -13.14 -19.04 22.81
N LEU A 370 -13.51 -17.87 22.31
CA LEU A 370 -12.84 -16.61 22.61
C LEU A 370 -13.25 -16.17 24.01
N PRO A 371 -12.32 -15.66 24.82
CA PRO A 371 -12.65 -15.08 26.12
C PRO A 371 -13.73 -14.01 25.99
N ILE A 372 -14.85 -14.21 26.66
CA ILE A 372 -15.91 -13.22 26.81
C ILE A 372 -15.62 -12.42 28.07
N VAL A 373 -15.59 -11.10 27.96
CA VAL A 373 -15.49 -10.18 29.09
C VAL A 373 -16.84 -9.52 29.29
N ARG A 374 -17.40 -9.69 30.49
CA ARG A 374 -18.69 -9.12 30.90
C ARG A 374 -18.47 -8.11 32.00
N GLY A 375 -19.28 -7.06 31.99
CA GLY A 375 -19.26 -6.07 33.07
C GLY A 375 -20.55 -5.28 33.11
N ARG A 376 -20.72 -4.54 34.20
CA ARG A 376 -21.81 -3.61 34.39
C ARG A 376 -21.27 -2.22 34.67
N CYS A 377 -21.48 -1.27 33.76
CA CYS A 377 -21.07 0.11 33.92
C CYS A 377 -22.09 0.87 34.78
N LEU A 378 -21.63 1.39 35.92
CA LEU A 378 -22.41 2.27 36.79
C LEU A 378 -21.72 3.64 36.89
N ASP A 379 -22.49 4.65 37.24
CA ASP A 379 -21.97 5.94 37.71
C ASP A 379 -21.53 5.87 39.19
N ASP A 380 -21.04 6.99 39.71
CA ASP A 380 -20.60 7.13 41.10
C ASP A 380 -21.73 6.98 42.14
N ALA A 381 -22.99 7.23 41.73
CA ALA A 381 -24.18 7.01 42.53
C ALA A 381 -24.69 5.55 42.47
N GLY A 382 -24.02 4.68 41.71
CA GLY A 382 -24.42 3.29 41.51
C GLY A 382 -25.60 3.09 40.55
N ARG A 383 -25.95 4.10 39.75
CA ARG A 383 -26.97 4.00 38.71
C ARG A 383 -26.35 3.42 37.43
N PRO A 384 -27.08 2.58 36.69
CA PRO A 384 -26.58 2.01 35.45
C PRO A 384 -26.42 3.08 34.37
N ILE A 385 -25.29 3.03 33.66
CA ILE A 385 -25.06 3.85 32.46
C ILE A 385 -25.65 3.09 31.28
N THR A 386 -26.84 3.48 30.83
CA THR A 386 -27.65 2.75 29.85
C THR A 386 -27.46 3.26 28.42
N ASP A 387 -27.58 2.36 27.43
CA ASP A 387 -27.48 2.68 25.98
C ASP A 387 -26.20 3.43 25.59
N ALA A 388 -25.14 3.25 26.38
CA ALA A 388 -23.85 3.90 26.14
C ALA A 388 -23.03 3.09 25.15
N GLN A 389 -22.47 3.76 24.14
CA GLN A 389 -21.46 3.16 23.27
C GLN A 389 -20.11 3.18 23.97
N LEU A 390 -19.54 2.01 24.16
CA LEU A 390 -18.25 1.80 24.81
C LEU A 390 -17.17 1.54 23.76
N LEU A 391 -16.01 2.18 23.94
CA LEU A 391 -14.76 1.77 23.34
C LEU A 391 -13.94 1.06 24.42
N VAL A 392 -13.81 -0.27 24.30
CA VAL A 392 -13.01 -1.08 25.22
C VAL A 392 -11.66 -1.38 24.59
N ARG A 393 -10.60 -0.90 25.23
CA ARG A 393 -9.21 -1.12 24.86
C ARG A 393 -8.63 -2.24 25.71
N ILE A 394 -8.23 -3.32 25.06
CA ILE A 394 -7.47 -4.40 25.69
C ILE A 394 -5.99 -4.08 25.55
N VAL A 395 -5.37 -3.64 26.64
CA VAL A 395 -3.96 -3.25 26.71
C VAL A 395 -3.14 -4.47 27.12
N GLN A 396 -2.28 -4.94 26.20
CA GLN A 396 -1.38 -6.07 26.37
C GLN A 396 0.05 -5.55 26.55
N GLN A 397 0.71 -5.82 27.67
CA GLN A 397 2.12 -5.44 27.86
C GLN A 397 3.06 -6.49 27.25
N PHE A 398 3.95 -6.09 26.34
CA PHE A 398 5.03 -6.93 25.80
C PHE A 398 6.40 -6.31 26.06
N VAL A 399 7.46 -7.11 25.88
CA VAL A 399 8.87 -6.64 25.97
C VAL A 399 9.14 -5.48 25.00
N ASN A 400 8.53 -5.51 23.82
CA ASN A 400 8.71 -4.48 22.77
C ASN A 400 7.70 -3.32 22.89
N GLY A 401 7.12 -3.11 24.08
CA GLY A 401 6.07 -2.13 24.33
C GLY A 401 4.65 -2.73 24.23
N PRO A 402 3.63 -2.04 24.77
CA PRO A 402 2.29 -2.59 24.77
C PRO A 402 1.65 -2.57 23.39
N GLN A 403 0.72 -3.51 23.18
CA GLN A 403 -0.20 -3.49 22.06
C GLN A 403 -1.62 -3.30 22.58
N GLU A 404 -2.43 -2.65 21.77
CA GLU A 404 -3.82 -2.40 22.09
C GLU A 404 -4.72 -3.04 21.04
N VAL A 405 -5.78 -3.69 21.51
CA VAL A 405 -6.87 -4.19 20.67
C VAL A 405 -8.13 -3.44 21.09
N TYR A 406 -8.86 -2.94 20.10
CA TYR A 406 -10.06 -2.13 20.32
C TYR A 406 -11.29 -2.98 20.04
N HIS A 407 -12.25 -2.88 20.94
CA HIS A 407 -13.57 -3.48 20.83
C HIS A 407 -14.61 -2.39 21.04
N ALA A 408 -15.69 -2.44 20.26
CA ALA A 408 -16.88 -1.65 20.53
C ALA A 408 -17.90 -2.53 21.26
N SER A 409 -18.68 -1.93 22.15
CA SER A 409 -19.83 -2.58 22.78
C SER A 409 -20.88 -1.53 23.11
N ARG A 410 -22.11 -1.96 23.39
CA ARG A 410 -23.17 -1.09 23.90
C ARG A 410 -23.65 -1.60 25.26
N THR A 411 -23.97 -0.70 26.19
CA THR A 411 -24.62 -1.09 27.45
C THR A 411 -26.12 -1.25 27.28
N ASP A 412 -26.70 -2.25 27.95
CA ASP A 412 -28.15 -2.43 28.00
C ASP A 412 -28.85 -1.48 29.01
N ALA A 413 -30.16 -1.65 29.22
CA ALA A 413 -30.93 -0.87 30.20
C ALA A 413 -30.49 -1.11 31.66
N GLY A 414 -29.76 -2.19 31.91
CA GLY A 414 -29.11 -2.49 33.17
C GLY A 414 -27.68 -1.96 33.26
N GLY A 415 -27.12 -1.33 32.22
CA GLY A 415 -25.71 -0.93 32.16
C GLY A 415 -24.75 -2.10 31.88
N ALA A 416 -25.27 -3.30 31.59
CA ALA A 416 -24.45 -4.47 31.31
C ALA A 416 -23.92 -4.42 29.87
N PHE A 417 -22.70 -4.92 29.68
CA PHE A 417 -22.07 -5.08 28.38
C PHE A 417 -21.36 -6.44 28.30
N GLU A 418 -21.20 -6.93 27.07
CA GLU A 418 -20.48 -8.16 26.77
C GLU A 418 -19.57 -7.92 25.57
N LEU A 419 -18.32 -8.36 25.65
CA LEU A 419 -17.38 -8.26 24.55
C LEU A 419 -16.55 -9.53 24.39
N CYS A 420 -16.32 -9.93 23.14
CA CYS A 420 -15.45 -11.04 22.81
C CYS A 420 -14.02 -10.53 22.60
N VAL A 421 -13.07 -10.96 23.45
CA VAL A 421 -11.67 -10.54 23.40
C VAL A 421 -10.86 -11.47 22.52
N ARG A 422 -10.18 -10.90 21.52
CA ARG A 422 -9.23 -11.64 20.68
C ARG A 422 -7.79 -11.25 21.03
N LEU A 423 -7.10 -12.10 21.79
CA LEU A 423 -5.69 -11.91 22.13
C LEU A 423 -4.80 -12.38 20.96
N ARG A 424 -3.98 -11.48 20.39
CA ARG A 424 -3.09 -11.82 19.26
C ARG A 424 -1.84 -12.59 19.63
N ASN A 425 -1.39 -12.50 20.89
CA ASN A 425 -0.20 -13.18 21.36
C ASN A 425 -0.39 -13.60 22.83
N ARG A 426 0.09 -14.80 23.17
CA ARG A 426 -0.01 -15.39 24.51
C ARG A 426 1.12 -14.95 25.45
N SER A 427 2.22 -14.39 24.93
CA SER A 427 3.40 -14.03 25.72
C SER A 427 3.32 -12.63 26.37
N THR A 428 2.13 -12.20 26.80
CA THR A 428 1.97 -10.91 27.49
C THR A 428 2.07 -11.10 29.01
N SER A 429 2.74 -10.18 29.71
CA SER A 429 2.93 -10.25 31.15
C SER A 429 1.79 -9.61 31.95
N GLN A 430 1.03 -8.69 31.33
CA GLN A 430 -0.08 -7.98 31.96
C GLN A 430 -1.16 -7.64 30.94
N LEU A 431 -2.42 -7.80 31.36
CA LEU A 431 -3.60 -7.49 30.57
C LEU A 431 -4.54 -6.58 31.35
N ALA A 432 -5.09 -5.55 30.71
CA ALA A 432 -6.12 -4.70 31.28
C ALA A 432 -7.16 -4.30 30.23
N ALA A 433 -8.42 -4.19 30.65
CA ALA A 433 -9.48 -3.55 29.89
C ALA A 433 -9.59 -2.09 30.33
N VAL A 434 -9.40 -1.15 29.40
CA VAL A 434 -9.71 0.27 29.60
C VAL A 434 -11.02 0.54 28.87
N ILE A 435 -12.07 0.86 29.62
CA ILE A 435 -13.43 1.05 29.13
C ILE A 435 -13.68 2.55 29.08
N GLU A 436 -13.89 3.10 27.88
CA GLU A 436 -14.15 4.53 27.65
C GLU A 436 -15.54 4.70 27.03
N VAL A 437 -16.34 5.66 27.51
CA VAL A 437 -17.65 5.96 26.90
C VAL A 437 -17.48 6.92 25.71
N GLN A 438 -18.08 6.57 24.57
CA GLN A 438 -18.08 7.38 23.34
C GLN A 438 -19.40 8.14 23.13
N SER A 439 -20.50 7.60 23.62
CA SER A 439 -21.82 8.26 23.63
C SER A 439 -22.73 7.63 24.70
N PRO A 440 -23.78 8.32 25.17
CA PRO A 440 -24.17 9.69 24.82
C PRO A 440 -23.23 10.74 25.44
N SER A 441 -23.38 12.01 25.04
CA SER A 441 -22.40 13.08 25.30
C SER A 441 -22.21 13.39 26.79
N GLU A 442 -23.23 13.17 27.64
CA GLU A 442 -23.13 13.39 29.09
C GLU A 442 -22.13 12.45 29.79
N TRP A 443 -21.84 11.29 29.19
CA TRP A 443 -20.88 10.32 29.72
C TRP A 443 -19.52 10.37 29.03
N VAL A 444 -19.35 11.19 28.00
CA VAL A 444 -18.06 11.34 27.32
C VAL A 444 -17.01 11.87 28.31
N GLY A 445 -15.87 11.18 28.35
CA GLY A 445 -14.82 11.46 29.33
C GLY A 445 -14.90 10.63 30.61
N PHE A 446 -15.85 9.71 30.73
CA PHE A 446 -15.85 8.70 31.78
C PHE A 446 -15.10 7.45 31.34
N SER A 447 -14.35 6.85 32.27
CA SER A 447 -13.68 5.58 32.01
C SER A 447 -13.48 4.76 33.28
N ALA A 448 -13.14 3.50 33.08
CA ALA A 448 -12.55 2.67 34.11
C ALA A 448 -11.46 1.78 33.53
N ARG A 449 -10.54 1.36 34.40
CA ARG A 449 -9.52 0.37 34.10
C ARG A 449 -9.76 -0.85 34.97
N ALA A 450 -10.02 -1.99 34.34
CA ALA A 450 -10.19 -3.26 35.00
C ALA A 450 -8.99 -4.18 34.67
N PRO A 451 -8.26 -4.71 35.66
CA PRO A 451 -7.23 -5.70 35.41
C PRO A 451 -7.88 -6.98 34.87
N LEU A 452 -7.22 -7.62 33.92
CA LEU A 452 -7.63 -8.91 33.38
C LEU A 452 -6.59 -9.95 33.80
N ALA A 453 -7.05 -11.02 34.47
CA ALA A 453 -6.17 -12.10 34.87
C ALA A 453 -5.69 -12.90 33.65
N LEU A 454 -4.42 -13.34 33.69
CA LEU A 454 -3.84 -14.22 32.68
C LEU A 454 -3.60 -15.62 33.26
N PRO A 455 -3.89 -16.69 32.49
CA PRO A 455 -4.58 -16.68 31.20
C PRO A 455 -6.04 -16.22 31.36
N LEU A 456 -6.61 -15.58 30.32
CA LEU A 456 -8.02 -15.19 30.34
C LEU A 456 -8.90 -16.46 30.31
N PRO A 457 -9.80 -16.67 31.31
CA PRO A 457 -10.81 -17.71 31.24
C PRO A 457 -11.78 -17.49 30.06
N GLU A 458 -12.53 -18.53 29.70
CA GLU A 458 -13.57 -18.46 28.66
C GLU A 458 -14.61 -17.37 28.93
N THR A 459 -15.00 -17.18 30.19
CA THR A 459 -15.81 -16.05 30.62
C THR A 459 -15.14 -15.35 31.79
N THR A 460 -14.94 -14.05 31.66
CA THR A 460 -14.36 -13.18 32.68
C THR A 460 -15.41 -12.16 33.10
N GLU A 461 -15.92 -12.32 34.31
CA GLU A 461 -16.81 -11.35 34.94
C GLU A 461 -15.96 -10.24 35.59
N LEU A 462 -16.01 -9.03 35.02
CA LEU A 462 -15.44 -7.84 35.63
C LEU A 462 -16.28 -7.33 36.82
N GLY A 463 -17.50 -7.84 36.96
CA GLY A 463 -18.46 -7.40 37.95
C GLY A 463 -18.98 -5.99 37.68
N THR A 464 -19.18 -5.23 38.76
CA THR A 464 -19.63 -3.85 38.68
C THR A 464 -18.43 -2.92 38.50
N ILE A 465 -18.47 -2.13 37.43
CA ILE A 465 -17.44 -1.19 37.05
C ILE A 465 -18.02 0.20 37.21
N VAL A 466 -17.58 0.91 38.25
CA VAL A 466 -17.91 2.32 38.42
C VAL A 466 -17.04 3.12 37.46
N LEU A 467 -17.66 3.72 36.45
CA LEU A 467 -16.97 4.62 35.54
C LEU A 467 -16.75 5.95 36.27
N ALA A 468 -15.49 6.39 36.33
CA ALA A 468 -15.13 7.65 36.94
C ALA A 468 -14.85 8.69 35.84
N PRO A 469 -15.12 9.98 36.10
CA PRO A 469 -14.65 11.05 35.24
C PRO A 469 -13.12 10.95 35.07
N GLN A 470 -12.64 10.89 33.84
CA GLN A 470 -11.23 10.97 33.56
C GLN A 470 -10.71 12.38 33.84
N PRO A 471 -9.43 12.50 34.25
CA PRO A 471 -8.76 13.78 34.22
C PRO A 471 -8.87 14.38 32.82
N VAL A 472 -9.13 15.68 32.78
CA VAL A 472 -9.11 16.40 31.51
C VAL A 472 -7.66 16.66 31.18
N ILE A 473 -7.26 16.25 29.98
CA ILE A 473 -5.95 16.51 29.40
C ILE A 473 -5.91 17.94 28.88
N LEU A 474 -6.99 18.41 28.26
CA LEU A 474 -7.09 19.74 27.68
C LEU A 474 -8.55 20.17 27.55
N ASP A 475 -8.86 21.40 27.93
CA ASP A 475 -10.18 22.00 27.83
C ASP A 475 -10.06 23.36 27.17
N GLY A 476 -10.89 23.65 26.17
CA GLY A 476 -10.74 24.89 25.43
C GLY A 476 -11.85 25.21 24.45
N VAL A 477 -11.65 26.32 23.75
CA VAL A 477 -12.49 26.82 22.67
C VAL A 477 -11.62 27.15 21.47
N VAL A 478 -12.06 26.72 20.30
CA VAL A 478 -11.51 27.12 19.01
C VAL A 478 -12.34 28.27 18.47
N VAL A 479 -11.68 29.35 18.05
CA VAL A 479 -12.32 30.57 17.54
C VAL A 479 -11.65 31.02 16.26
N ASP A 480 -12.33 31.84 15.45
CA ASP A 480 -11.73 32.51 14.31
C ASP A 480 -10.97 33.79 14.72
N ASP A 481 -10.43 34.47 13.72
CA ASP A 481 -9.71 35.75 13.85
C ASP A 481 -10.59 36.91 14.32
N ALA A 482 -11.91 36.84 14.14
CA ALA A 482 -12.88 37.78 14.71
C ALA A 482 -13.29 37.39 16.15
N GLY A 483 -12.81 36.24 16.64
CA GLY A 483 -13.12 35.69 17.94
C GLY A 483 -14.45 34.93 18.03
N ALA A 484 -15.11 34.69 16.90
CA ALA A 484 -16.32 33.89 16.81
C ALA A 484 -16.00 32.40 16.99
N PRO A 485 -16.85 31.62 17.68
CA PRO A 485 -16.60 30.20 17.91
C PRO A 485 -16.59 29.39 16.61
N LEU A 486 -15.67 28.43 16.51
CA LEU A 486 -15.54 27.55 15.37
C LEU A 486 -16.01 26.13 15.70
N ALA A 487 -17.25 25.81 15.34
CA ALA A 487 -17.79 24.45 15.36
C ALA A 487 -17.07 23.48 14.40
N ASP A 488 -17.15 22.19 14.70
CA ASP A 488 -16.68 21.09 13.86
C ASP A 488 -15.19 21.14 13.48
N ALA A 489 -14.40 21.94 14.21
CA ALA A 489 -12.96 21.94 14.10
C ALA A 489 -12.42 20.64 14.70
N THR A 490 -11.60 19.93 13.94
CA THR A 490 -10.97 18.69 14.41
C THR A 490 -9.72 19.03 15.21
N VAL A 491 -9.72 18.68 16.49
CA VAL A 491 -8.62 18.88 17.43
C VAL A 491 -7.91 17.55 17.65
N PHE A 492 -6.66 17.47 17.21
CA PHE A 492 -5.77 16.34 17.47
C PHE A 492 -4.91 16.68 18.67
N VAL A 493 -5.09 15.95 19.77
CA VAL A 493 -4.25 16.06 20.96
C VAL A 493 -3.34 14.84 20.99
N ILE A 494 -2.03 15.07 20.90
CA ILE A 494 -0.98 14.05 20.88
C ILE A 494 0.12 14.44 21.86
N PRO A 495 0.88 13.48 22.43
CA PRO A 495 2.03 13.86 23.23
C PRO A 495 3.12 14.50 22.37
N ASP A 496 3.82 15.47 22.96
CA ASP A 496 4.95 16.13 22.33
C ASP A 496 6.16 15.18 22.24
N ALA A 497 6.42 14.63 21.05
CA ALA A 497 7.54 13.71 20.82
C ALA A 497 8.92 14.38 20.98
N ASP A 498 8.98 15.72 20.94
CA ASP A 498 10.23 16.47 21.11
C ASP A 498 10.55 16.74 22.59
N ASP A 499 9.61 16.47 23.50
CA ASP A 499 9.85 16.63 24.92
C ASP A 499 10.79 15.50 25.39
N PRO A 500 11.97 15.81 25.97
CA PRO A 500 12.99 14.82 26.32
C PRO A 500 12.48 13.77 27.33
N ARG A 501 11.42 14.08 28.08
CA ARG A 501 10.75 13.13 28.99
C ARG A 501 10.05 11.99 28.23
N THR A 502 9.82 12.17 26.93
CA THR A 502 9.12 11.21 26.06
C THR A 502 10.04 10.21 25.37
N GLN A 503 11.36 10.50 25.31
CA GLN A 503 12.34 9.79 24.48
C GLN A 503 12.60 8.31 24.84
N GLY A 504 11.98 7.77 25.91
CA GLY A 504 12.01 6.32 26.21
C GLY A 504 10.63 5.64 26.17
N ALA A 505 9.55 6.40 26.29
CA ALA A 505 8.20 5.88 26.41
C ALA A 505 7.40 5.98 25.10
N VAL A 506 7.67 6.98 24.24
CA VAL A 506 7.02 7.10 22.91
C VAL A 506 7.47 6.00 21.95
N ALA A 507 8.70 5.50 22.10
CA ALA A 507 9.19 4.37 21.32
C ALA A 507 8.45 3.06 21.67
N ALA A 508 8.05 2.89 22.93
CA ALA A 508 7.36 1.70 23.43
C ALA A 508 5.83 1.80 23.27
N THR A 509 5.26 2.98 23.49
CA THR A 509 3.84 3.29 23.31
C THR A 509 3.71 4.38 22.28
N LYS A 510 3.20 4.11 21.07
CA LYS A 510 2.70 5.19 20.21
C LYS A 510 1.53 5.81 20.95
N PRO A 511 1.70 6.95 21.64
CA PRO A 511 0.63 7.45 22.47
C PRO A 511 -0.49 7.86 21.52
N MET A 512 -1.71 7.40 21.80
CA MET A 512 -2.82 7.65 20.91
C MET A 512 -3.07 9.15 20.77
N SER A 513 -3.21 9.61 19.54
CA SER A 513 -3.88 10.87 19.27
C SER A 513 -5.33 10.77 19.74
N LYS A 514 -5.75 11.67 20.63
CA LYS A 514 -7.17 11.94 20.85
C LYS A 514 -7.63 12.84 19.71
N VAL A 515 -8.61 12.39 18.94
CA VAL A 515 -9.24 13.16 17.87
C VAL A 515 -10.59 13.61 18.37
N LEU A 516 -10.79 14.91 18.46
CA LEU A 516 -11.99 15.53 19.01
C LEU A 516 -12.56 16.47 17.96
N GLN A 517 -13.84 16.78 18.08
CA GLN A 517 -14.49 17.80 17.28
C GLN A 517 -15.08 18.85 18.20
N THR A 518 -14.97 20.12 17.81
CA THR A 518 -15.57 21.21 18.58
C THR A 518 -17.08 21.24 18.40
N ASP A 519 -17.79 21.57 19.46
CA ASP A 519 -19.25 21.75 19.43
C ASP A 519 -19.66 23.07 18.74
N THR A 520 -20.96 23.37 18.72
CA THR A 520 -21.50 24.60 18.12
C THR A 520 -20.97 25.90 18.75
N GLU A 521 -20.47 25.85 19.98
CA GLU A 521 -19.82 26.96 20.68
C GLU A 521 -18.29 26.94 20.49
N GLY A 522 -17.78 26.09 19.60
CA GLY A 522 -16.36 25.92 19.34
C GLY A 522 -15.62 25.22 20.48
N ARG A 523 -16.30 24.68 21.49
CA ARG A 523 -15.67 24.07 22.67
C ARG A 523 -15.24 22.65 22.38
N PHE A 524 -14.13 22.25 22.99
CA PHE A 524 -13.65 20.87 22.97
C PHE A 524 -13.08 20.49 24.34
N ARG A 525 -13.14 19.20 24.65
CA ARG A 525 -12.55 18.66 25.87
C ARG A 525 -11.92 17.30 25.62
N ALA A 526 -10.63 17.20 25.92
CA ALA A 526 -9.83 15.99 25.82
C ALA A 526 -9.74 15.33 27.19
N PHE A 527 -10.10 14.04 27.26
CA PHE A 527 -10.08 13.26 28.50
C PHE A 527 -9.10 12.10 28.40
N GLY A 528 -8.47 11.74 29.53
CA GLY A 528 -7.64 10.55 29.62
C GLY A 528 -6.70 10.57 30.82
N GLU A 529 -5.85 9.54 30.91
CA GLU A 529 -4.74 9.55 31.87
C GLU A 529 -3.83 10.75 31.56
N PRO A 530 -3.52 11.60 32.56
CA PRO A 530 -2.68 12.77 32.34
C PRO A 530 -1.31 12.30 31.88
N TRP A 531 -0.87 12.83 30.75
CA TRP A 531 0.48 12.59 30.28
C TRP A 531 1.45 13.27 31.24
N ALA A 532 2.62 12.68 31.49
CA ALA A 532 3.66 13.35 32.26
C ALA A 532 4.37 14.47 31.47
N TRP A 533 3.92 14.73 30.25
CA TRP A 533 4.62 15.51 29.22
C TRP A 533 3.65 16.47 28.55
N ARG A 534 4.18 17.46 27.82
CA ARG A 534 3.34 18.44 27.13
C ARG A 534 2.43 17.77 26.10
N ALA A 535 1.20 18.25 26.02
CA ALA A 535 0.27 17.93 24.96
C ALA A 535 0.58 18.83 23.76
N ARG A 536 0.88 18.22 22.62
CA ARG A 536 0.93 18.86 21.32
C ARG A 536 -0.46 18.81 20.69
N VAL A 537 -0.96 19.97 20.30
CA VAL A 537 -2.29 20.15 19.75
C VAL A 537 -2.18 20.66 18.32
N ASP A 538 -2.80 19.90 17.41
CA ASP A 538 -3.04 20.34 16.04
C ASP A 538 -4.53 20.54 15.84
N VAL A 539 -4.93 21.66 15.25
CA VAL A 539 -6.34 21.96 14.96
C VAL A 539 -6.49 22.15 13.45
N HIS A 540 -7.49 21.46 12.90
CA HIS A 540 -7.83 21.53 11.49
C HIS A 540 -9.32 21.83 11.28
N ARG A 541 -9.60 22.77 10.40
CA ARG A 541 -10.93 23.08 9.88
C ARG A 541 -10.75 23.63 8.47
N THR A 542 -11.47 23.09 7.49
CA THR A 542 -11.41 23.55 6.09
C THR A 542 -11.71 25.05 5.99
N GLY A 543 -10.94 25.78 5.18
CA GLY A 543 -11.05 27.24 5.03
C GLY A 543 -10.35 28.03 6.14
N PHE A 544 -9.71 27.34 7.08
CA PHE A 544 -8.86 27.94 8.11
C PHE A 544 -7.45 27.37 8.03
N GLY A 545 -6.46 28.21 8.31
CA GLY A 545 -5.07 27.80 8.38
C GLY A 545 -4.90 26.72 9.43
N ARG A 546 -4.24 25.62 9.07
CA ARG A 546 -3.97 24.55 10.04
C ARG A 546 -3.08 25.09 11.16
N VAL A 547 -3.58 25.01 12.39
CA VAL A 547 -2.80 25.36 13.58
C VAL A 547 -2.09 24.10 14.03
N GLN A 548 -0.76 24.14 14.14
CA GLN A 548 0.03 22.96 14.49
C GLN A 548 0.97 23.26 15.65
N LYS A 549 1.36 22.20 16.36
CA LYS A 549 2.38 22.23 17.40
C LYS A 549 2.10 23.22 18.54
N LEU A 550 0.83 23.48 18.86
CA LEU A 550 0.54 24.21 20.09
C LEU A 550 0.86 23.32 21.29
N LEU A 551 1.69 23.80 22.19
CA LEU A 551 2.12 23.05 23.35
C LEU A 551 1.36 23.52 24.58
N PHE A 552 0.69 22.59 25.26
CA PHE A 552 -0.02 22.83 26.49
C PHE A 552 0.45 21.87 27.57
N GLU A 553 0.43 22.32 28.82
CA GLU A 553 0.57 21.42 29.95
C GLU A 553 -0.71 20.59 30.10
N PRO A 554 -0.61 19.27 30.34
CA PRO A 554 -1.79 18.45 30.63
C PRO A 554 -2.61 19.03 31.79
N GLY A 555 -3.92 19.08 31.62
CA GLY A 555 -4.84 19.72 32.55
C GLY A 555 -5.13 21.19 32.25
N ALA A 556 -4.48 21.81 31.26
CA ALA A 556 -4.76 23.18 30.86
C ALA A 556 -6.25 23.38 30.53
N ARG A 557 -6.82 24.44 31.11
CA ARG A 557 -8.24 24.80 31.00
C ARG A 557 -8.42 26.13 30.29
N ASP A 558 -9.62 26.34 29.77
CA ASP A 558 -10.04 27.58 29.10
C ASP A 558 -9.07 28.01 28.00
N VAL A 559 -8.44 27.02 27.35
CA VAL A 559 -7.49 27.27 26.28
C VAL A 559 -8.22 27.86 25.09
N ARG A 560 -7.82 29.06 24.67
CA ARG A 560 -8.37 29.69 23.47
C ARG A 560 -7.42 29.47 22.30
N ILE A 561 -7.84 28.64 21.35
CA ILE A 561 -7.10 28.40 20.10
C ILE A 561 -7.70 29.28 19.01
N VAL A 562 -6.93 30.23 18.50
CA VAL A 562 -7.37 31.10 17.40
C VAL A 562 -6.91 30.48 16.08
N MET A 563 -7.86 30.18 15.20
CA MET A 563 -7.59 29.78 13.82
C MET A 563 -7.81 30.98 12.91
N LEU A 564 -6.77 31.35 12.16
CA LEU A 564 -6.90 32.38 11.15
C LEU A 564 -7.50 31.78 9.89
N ARG A 565 -8.32 32.54 9.15
CA ARG A 565 -8.79 32.12 7.81
C ARG A 565 -7.60 31.77 6.94
N SER A 566 -7.67 30.62 6.27
CA SER A 566 -6.56 30.21 5.40
C SER A 566 -6.46 31.14 4.20
N GLY A 567 -5.24 31.43 3.79
CA GLY A 567 -5.00 31.90 2.43
C GLY A 567 -4.78 30.72 1.48
N ALA A 568 -4.61 31.06 0.21
CA ALA A 568 -4.13 30.14 -0.81
C ALA A 568 -2.96 30.77 -1.55
N VAL A 569 -2.12 29.94 -2.15
CA VAL A 569 -1.12 30.37 -3.10
C VAL A 569 -1.36 29.63 -4.40
N GLU A 570 -1.41 30.36 -5.50
CA GLU A 570 -1.42 29.78 -6.84
C GLU A 570 -0.21 30.26 -7.62
N GLY A 571 0.27 29.43 -8.53
CA GLY A 571 1.38 29.79 -9.40
C GLY A 571 1.50 28.85 -10.58
N GLU A 572 2.53 29.08 -11.38
CA GLU A 572 2.88 28.29 -12.55
C GLU A 572 4.35 27.89 -12.45
N LEU A 573 4.67 26.64 -12.79
CA LEU A 573 6.04 26.18 -12.98
C LEU A 573 6.37 26.21 -14.47
N LEU A 574 7.42 26.92 -14.87
CA LEU A 574 7.89 26.84 -16.25
C LEU A 574 8.83 25.64 -16.35
N LEU A 575 8.35 24.58 -16.98
CA LEU A 575 9.07 23.32 -17.13
C LEU A 575 9.74 23.23 -18.51
N GLY A 576 10.83 22.47 -18.62
CA GLY A 576 11.39 22.11 -19.92
C GLY A 576 10.46 21.17 -20.70
N GLU A 577 10.56 21.13 -22.02
CA GLU A 577 9.65 20.36 -22.90
C GLU A 577 9.56 18.86 -22.53
N ARG A 578 10.65 18.29 -22.00
CA ARG A 578 10.74 16.88 -21.58
C ARG A 578 10.28 16.63 -20.14
N MET A 579 9.89 17.66 -19.38
CA MET A 579 9.55 17.52 -17.98
C MET A 579 8.05 17.55 -17.73
N GLN A 580 7.60 16.65 -16.86
CA GLN A 580 6.21 16.59 -16.41
C GLN A 580 6.07 17.05 -14.96
N LEU A 581 4.91 17.63 -14.65
CA LEU A 581 4.58 18.15 -13.33
C LEU A 581 4.46 17.05 -12.25
N GLY A 582 4.17 15.80 -12.67
CA GLY A 582 4.04 14.64 -11.77
C GLY A 582 5.29 14.37 -10.94
N TRP A 583 6.47 14.51 -11.56
CA TRP A 583 7.78 14.31 -10.93
C TRP A 583 8.13 15.33 -9.86
N LEU A 584 7.42 16.46 -9.84
CA LEU A 584 7.70 17.57 -8.94
C LEU A 584 6.78 17.55 -7.74
N ARG A 585 7.36 17.90 -6.61
CA ARG A 585 6.70 18.30 -5.39
C ARG A 585 6.90 19.80 -5.23
N VAL A 586 5.79 20.51 -5.03
CA VAL A 586 5.81 21.90 -4.60
C VAL A 586 5.33 21.91 -3.16
N GLU A 587 6.19 22.32 -2.24
CA GLU A 587 5.89 22.40 -0.82
C GLU A 587 6.08 23.81 -0.29
N PHE A 588 5.23 24.19 0.66
CA PHE A 588 5.33 25.47 1.36
C PHE A 588 5.83 25.21 2.77
N VAL A 589 6.97 25.80 3.09
CA VAL A 589 7.61 25.73 4.40
C VAL A 589 7.50 27.09 5.09
N PRO A 590 6.91 27.20 6.30
CA PRO A 590 6.82 28.47 7.02
C PRO A 590 8.19 29.11 7.24
N ALA A 591 8.28 30.43 7.08
CA ALA A 591 9.49 31.19 7.34
C ALA A 591 9.90 31.04 8.83
N GLY A 592 11.15 30.64 9.06
CA GLY A 592 11.67 30.35 10.41
C GLY A 592 11.63 28.87 10.80
N ALA A 593 11.04 27.99 10.00
CA ALA A 593 11.28 26.55 10.13
C ALA A 593 12.78 26.28 9.93
N ARG A 594 13.37 25.45 10.81
CA ARG A 594 14.78 25.07 10.66
C ARG A 594 14.93 24.14 9.46
N GLU A 595 15.96 24.34 8.67
CA GLU A 595 16.31 23.44 7.57
C GLU A 595 16.46 22.01 8.10
N GLY A 596 15.78 21.05 7.48
CA GLY A 596 15.75 19.65 7.92
C GLY A 596 14.76 19.32 9.05
N ASP A 597 13.99 20.29 9.56
CA ASP A 597 12.91 20.01 10.49
C ASP A 597 11.73 19.33 9.77
N ARG A 598 11.80 18.01 9.61
CA ARG A 598 10.73 17.17 9.04
C ARG A 598 9.40 17.28 9.79
N SER A 599 9.41 17.83 11.01
CA SER A 599 8.20 18.03 11.78
C SER A 599 7.50 19.35 11.46
N ALA A 600 8.16 20.29 10.77
CA ALA A 600 7.52 21.54 10.36
C ALA A 600 6.30 21.25 9.47
N PRO A 601 5.20 22.01 9.60
CA PRO A 601 4.06 21.91 8.71
C PRO A 601 4.54 22.13 7.27
N THR A 602 4.62 21.06 6.47
CA THR A 602 4.70 21.21 5.02
C THR A 602 3.29 21.08 4.47
N ILE A 603 2.95 21.99 3.56
CA ILE A 603 1.70 21.92 2.81
C ILE A 603 2.08 21.70 1.36
N ASP A 604 1.75 20.52 0.86
CA ASP A 604 1.96 20.16 -0.54
C ASP A 604 0.94 20.90 -1.41
N ALA A 605 1.44 21.62 -2.41
CA ALA A 605 0.59 22.20 -3.42
C ALA A 605 0.00 21.10 -4.30
N LYS A 606 -1.29 21.26 -4.65
CA LYS A 606 -1.91 20.44 -5.67
C LYS A 606 -1.51 20.95 -7.03
N CYS A 607 -0.76 20.12 -7.75
CA CYS A 607 -0.45 20.30 -9.15
C CYS A 607 -1.72 20.07 -10.00
N THR A 608 -1.95 20.94 -10.99
CA THR A 608 -3.09 20.94 -11.90
C THR A 608 -2.61 20.87 -13.36
N LEU A 609 -3.51 20.55 -14.30
CA LEU A 609 -3.20 20.52 -15.73
C LEU A 609 -2.62 21.88 -16.19
N GLY A 610 -1.56 21.83 -17.01
CA GLY A 610 -0.90 23.02 -17.55
C GLY A 610 0.16 23.66 -16.64
N ASN A 611 0.92 22.86 -15.89
CA ASN A 611 2.02 23.30 -15.00
C ASN A 611 1.64 24.27 -13.88
N ARG A 612 0.34 24.44 -13.60
CA ARG A 612 -0.15 25.28 -12.52
C ARG A 612 -0.24 24.50 -11.22
N PHE A 613 0.03 25.16 -10.10
CA PHE A 613 -0.16 24.58 -8.77
C PHE A 613 -1.02 25.49 -7.90
N VAL A 614 -1.75 24.88 -6.97
CA VAL A 614 -2.53 25.57 -5.94
C VAL A 614 -2.26 24.93 -4.59
N ALA A 615 -1.72 25.70 -3.65
CA ALA A 615 -1.67 25.34 -2.24
C ALA A 615 -2.78 26.11 -1.49
N ALA A 616 -3.84 25.40 -1.13
CA ALA A 616 -4.93 25.94 -0.33
C ALA A 616 -4.73 25.62 1.17
N ASP A 617 -5.59 26.18 2.02
CA ASP A 617 -5.59 25.95 3.47
C ASP A 617 -4.28 26.37 4.17
N LEU A 618 -3.51 27.29 3.56
CA LEU A 618 -2.27 27.83 4.13
C LEU A 618 -2.59 28.80 5.27
N ALA A 619 -1.95 28.63 6.42
CA ALA A 619 -2.08 29.62 7.50
C ALA A 619 -1.48 30.97 7.07
N PRO A 620 -2.04 32.11 7.48
CA PRO A 620 -1.46 33.41 7.16
C PRO A 620 -0.04 33.55 7.71
N GLY A 621 0.86 34.09 6.92
CA GLY A 621 2.27 34.21 7.28
C GLY A 621 3.18 34.27 6.06
N THR A 622 4.47 34.19 6.33
CA THR A 622 5.51 34.16 5.30
C THR A 622 6.00 32.73 5.13
N TYR A 623 6.19 32.29 3.89
CA TYR A 623 6.64 30.96 3.54
C TYR A 623 7.84 31.02 2.60
N THR A 624 8.58 29.92 2.53
CA THR A 624 9.44 29.57 1.42
C THR A 624 8.73 28.50 0.62
N LEU A 625 8.51 28.74 -0.67
CA LEU A 625 8.10 27.71 -1.61
C LEU A 625 9.35 26.93 -2.01
N HIS A 626 9.34 25.61 -1.82
CA HIS A 626 10.33 24.71 -2.40
C HIS A 626 9.67 23.94 -3.53
N ALA A 627 10.23 24.03 -4.73
CA ALA A 627 9.88 23.15 -5.83
C ALA A 627 11.06 22.20 -6.07
N GLY A 628 10.79 20.91 -6.04
CA GLY A 628 11.80 19.87 -6.02
C GLY A 628 11.26 18.52 -6.45
N PHE A 629 12.13 17.51 -6.57
CA PHE A 629 11.69 16.16 -6.88
C PHE A 629 10.97 15.53 -5.68
N ARG A 630 10.05 14.60 -5.96
CA ARG A 630 9.38 13.81 -4.91
C ARG A 630 10.34 13.01 -4.03
N SER A 631 11.56 12.72 -4.51
CA SER A 631 12.65 12.13 -3.74
C SER A 631 13.15 13.03 -2.58
N GLY A 632 12.69 14.29 -2.52
CA GLY A 632 13.02 15.26 -1.48
C GLY A 632 14.11 16.26 -1.87
N GLU A 633 14.68 16.17 -3.08
CA GLU A 633 15.66 17.16 -3.55
C GLU A 633 14.98 18.47 -3.96
N THR A 634 15.37 19.59 -3.34
CA THR A 634 14.90 20.93 -3.71
C THR A 634 15.67 21.49 -4.90
N LEU A 635 14.96 21.87 -5.97
CA LEU A 635 15.53 22.46 -7.18
C LEU A 635 15.60 23.98 -7.10
N VAL A 636 14.51 24.60 -6.66
CA VAL A 636 14.40 26.05 -6.48
C VAL A 636 13.65 26.36 -5.18
N SER A 637 14.07 27.43 -4.54
CA SER A 637 13.42 27.99 -3.37
C SER A 637 13.01 29.43 -3.67
N VAL A 638 11.73 29.74 -3.51
CA VAL A 638 11.21 31.10 -3.62
C VAL A 638 10.92 31.59 -2.20
N PRO A 639 11.79 32.41 -1.60
CA PRO A 639 11.59 32.88 -0.24
C PRO A 639 10.52 33.98 -0.19
N ASN A 640 10.05 34.27 1.02
CA ASN A 640 9.17 35.40 1.32
C ASN A 640 7.81 35.38 0.58
N VAL A 641 7.26 34.19 0.33
CA VAL A 641 5.89 34.06 -0.17
C VAL A 641 4.93 34.44 0.95
N VAL A 642 4.27 35.60 0.81
CA VAL A 642 3.32 36.10 1.80
C VAL A 642 1.94 35.54 1.51
N VAL A 643 1.37 34.88 2.52
CA VAL A 643 0.00 34.36 2.53
C VAL A 643 -0.82 35.25 3.43
N ALA A 644 -1.80 35.94 2.87
CA ALA A 644 -2.75 36.75 3.63
C ALA A 644 -4.00 35.93 4.01
N ALA A 645 -4.61 36.26 5.15
CA ALA A 645 -5.80 35.57 5.64
C ALA A 645 -6.99 35.69 4.67
N GLY A 646 -7.57 34.56 4.27
CA GLY A 646 -8.72 34.50 3.37
C GLY A 646 -8.46 34.96 1.93
N ALA A 647 -7.21 35.22 1.55
CA ALA A 647 -6.83 35.70 0.23
C ALA A 647 -6.00 34.66 -0.55
N THR A 648 -6.12 34.70 -1.88
CA THR A 648 -5.25 33.92 -2.76
C THR A 648 -4.10 34.81 -3.24
N THR A 649 -2.87 34.42 -2.96
CA THR A 649 -1.66 35.05 -3.48
C THR A 649 -1.28 34.39 -4.81
N THR A 650 -1.25 35.16 -5.89
CA THR A 650 -0.74 34.70 -7.20
C THR A 650 0.76 34.95 -7.27
N LEU A 651 1.55 33.90 -7.44
CA LEU A 651 2.99 33.97 -7.63
C LEU A 651 3.35 34.23 -9.09
N ALA A 652 4.46 34.95 -9.31
CA ALA A 652 5.10 34.99 -10.62
C ALA A 652 5.53 33.56 -11.03
N PRO A 653 5.52 33.23 -12.33
CA PRO A 653 5.95 31.92 -12.80
C PRO A 653 7.35 31.56 -12.29
N VAL A 654 7.49 30.36 -11.73
CA VAL A 654 8.76 29.85 -11.21
C VAL A 654 9.46 29.08 -12.32
N ASP A 655 10.58 29.62 -12.81
CA ASP A 655 11.29 29.04 -13.93
C ASP A 655 12.21 27.90 -13.50
N LEU A 656 11.87 26.69 -13.92
CA LEU A 656 12.64 25.47 -13.68
C LEU A 656 13.42 25.01 -14.92
N ARG A 657 13.26 25.66 -16.08
CA ARG A 657 13.87 25.25 -17.35
C ARG A 657 15.40 25.22 -17.32
N HIS A 658 16.00 25.96 -16.38
CA HIS A 658 17.45 26.08 -16.20
C HIS A 658 17.94 25.52 -14.86
N ALA A 659 17.05 24.94 -14.04
CA ALA A 659 17.42 24.43 -12.72
C ALA A 659 18.15 23.07 -12.79
N PHE A 660 17.98 22.34 -13.89
CA PHE A 660 18.59 21.04 -14.18
C PHE A 660 18.54 20.79 -15.70
N HIS A 661 19.30 19.79 -16.13
CA HIS A 661 19.23 19.23 -17.47
C HIS A 661 18.36 17.96 -17.44
N VAL A 662 17.67 17.64 -18.53
CA VAL A 662 16.90 16.39 -18.66
C VAL A 662 17.61 15.49 -19.66
N PHE A 663 18.08 14.33 -19.19
CA PHE A 663 18.70 13.32 -20.04
C PHE A 663 17.93 12.03 -20.01
N GLU A 664 17.84 11.38 -21.16
CA GLU A 664 17.39 10.00 -21.27
C GLU A 664 18.56 9.05 -21.04
N LEU A 665 18.37 8.09 -20.14
CA LEU A 665 19.25 6.95 -19.95
C LEU A 665 18.59 5.72 -20.56
N ALA A 666 19.18 5.17 -21.62
CA ALA A 666 18.83 3.85 -22.12
C ALA A 666 19.86 2.81 -21.63
N VAL A 667 19.37 1.67 -21.18
CA VAL A 667 20.17 0.60 -20.58
C VAL A 667 19.81 -0.71 -21.24
N THR A 668 20.80 -1.32 -21.88
CA THR A 668 20.64 -2.57 -22.63
C THR A 668 21.54 -3.66 -22.09
N ASP A 669 21.13 -4.90 -22.32
CA ASP A 669 21.93 -6.09 -22.06
C ASP A 669 23.03 -6.27 -23.14
N PRO A 670 23.92 -7.26 -23.01
CA PRO A 670 24.98 -7.52 -23.98
C PRO A 670 24.47 -7.81 -25.39
N GLU A 671 23.22 -8.25 -25.53
CA GLU A 671 22.55 -8.52 -26.80
C GLU A 671 21.87 -7.26 -27.37
N GLY A 672 21.91 -6.14 -26.66
CA GLY A 672 21.32 -4.86 -27.05
C GLY A 672 19.84 -4.74 -26.71
N LYS A 673 19.27 -5.69 -25.96
CA LYS A 673 17.86 -5.66 -25.54
C LYS A 673 17.70 -4.79 -24.30
N PRO A 674 16.62 -3.99 -24.17
CA PRO A 674 16.35 -3.20 -22.97
C PRO A 674 16.22 -4.09 -21.72
N ILE A 675 16.85 -3.67 -20.62
CA ILE A 675 16.82 -4.41 -19.34
C ILE A 675 15.50 -4.15 -18.60
N ALA A 676 14.78 -5.20 -18.22
CA ALA A 676 13.47 -5.05 -17.56
C ALA A 676 13.50 -4.19 -16.27
N SER A 677 14.54 -4.37 -15.44
CA SER A 677 14.76 -3.59 -14.22
C SER A 677 16.26 -3.39 -13.95
N ALA A 678 16.67 -2.16 -13.72
CA ALA A 678 18.02 -1.82 -13.26
C ALA A 678 17.96 -0.66 -12.25
N THR A 679 19.07 -0.38 -11.60
CA THR A 679 19.25 0.81 -10.76
C THR A 679 20.34 1.68 -11.36
N CYS A 680 20.05 2.95 -11.58
CA CYS A 680 21.04 3.97 -11.89
C CYS A 680 21.32 4.81 -10.64
N VAL A 681 22.59 5.13 -10.44
CA VAL A 681 23.06 6.10 -9.46
C VAL A 681 23.85 7.15 -10.21
N TYR A 682 23.52 8.42 -10.05
CA TYR A 682 24.26 9.51 -10.69
C TYR A 682 24.61 10.62 -9.70
N SER A 683 25.66 11.37 -10.02
CA SER A 683 26.14 12.52 -9.26
C SER A 683 26.63 13.58 -10.24
N ASP A 684 26.13 14.79 -10.07
CA ASP A 684 26.56 15.98 -10.81
C ASP A 684 27.65 16.78 -10.08
N GLY A 685 28.11 16.28 -8.92
CA GLY A 685 29.14 16.92 -8.09
C GLY A 685 28.64 18.13 -7.29
N LEU A 686 27.39 18.57 -7.48
CA LEU A 686 26.77 19.64 -6.71
C LEU A 686 25.87 19.10 -5.60
N ALA A 687 25.18 17.98 -5.85
CA ALA A 687 24.35 17.35 -4.84
C ALA A 687 25.21 16.73 -3.71
N ALA A 688 24.81 16.95 -2.46
CA ALA A 688 25.47 16.38 -1.28
C ALA A 688 25.36 14.85 -1.21
N LYS A 689 24.42 14.26 -1.96
CA LYS A 689 24.18 12.82 -2.07
C LYS A 689 23.93 12.46 -3.53
N PRO A 690 24.37 11.28 -3.98
CA PRO A 690 24.11 10.82 -5.33
C PRO A 690 22.63 10.46 -5.44
N GLN A 691 22.05 10.76 -6.61
CA GLN A 691 20.66 10.47 -6.90
C GLN A 691 20.55 9.01 -7.36
N ARG A 692 19.59 8.28 -6.79
CA ARG A 692 19.29 6.90 -7.17
C ARG A 692 17.95 6.86 -7.87
N ILE A 693 17.91 6.23 -9.04
CA ILE A 693 16.71 6.11 -9.85
C ILE A 693 16.55 4.69 -10.35
N ALA A 694 15.31 4.20 -10.35
CA ALA A 694 14.96 2.94 -11.00
C ALA A 694 14.98 3.12 -12.52
N VAL A 695 15.55 2.14 -13.21
CA VAL A 695 15.50 2.03 -14.67
C VAL A 695 14.48 0.95 -14.99
N ASN A 696 13.40 1.34 -15.64
CA ASN A 696 12.28 0.47 -15.95
C ASN A 696 12.23 0.22 -17.46
N ALA A 697 12.16 -1.06 -17.87
CA ALA A 697 12.18 -1.46 -19.27
C ALA A 697 13.35 -0.87 -20.07
N GLY A 698 14.48 -0.65 -19.40
CA GLY A 698 15.71 -0.15 -19.98
C GLY A 698 15.76 1.37 -20.10
N HIS A 699 14.77 2.12 -19.59
CA HIS A 699 14.77 3.57 -19.68
C HIS A 699 14.66 4.23 -18.30
N ALA A 700 15.32 5.38 -18.16
CA ALA A 700 15.14 6.31 -17.04
C ALA A 700 15.39 7.74 -17.51
N LEU A 701 14.80 8.71 -16.82
CA LEU A 701 15.11 10.13 -17.03
C LEU A 701 15.98 10.64 -15.88
N LEU A 702 17.11 11.24 -16.22
CA LEU A 702 18.07 11.78 -15.28
C LEU A 702 17.95 13.30 -15.23
N PHE A 703 18.12 13.86 -14.04
CA PHE A 703 17.99 15.30 -13.80
C PHE A 703 19.23 15.90 -13.13
N PRO A 704 20.42 15.86 -13.75
CA PRO A 704 21.61 16.49 -13.17
C PRO A 704 21.50 18.02 -13.21
N ARG A 705 22.00 18.69 -12.17
CA ARG A 705 22.02 20.16 -12.03
C ARG A 705 23.22 20.80 -12.70
N ALA A 706 24.29 20.03 -12.89
CA ALA A 706 25.50 20.47 -13.55
C ALA A 706 25.97 19.46 -14.60
N LEU A 707 26.72 20.00 -15.56
CA LEU A 707 27.45 19.23 -16.55
C LEU A 707 28.95 19.49 -16.41
N PRO A 708 29.79 18.47 -16.64
CA PRO A 708 29.39 17.09 -16.90
C PRO A 708 28.99 16.36 -15.60
N PHE A 709 28.28 15.23 -15.70
CA PHE A 709 27.91 14.42 -14.54
C PHE A 709 28.38 12.97 -14.70
N SER A 710 28.50 12.23 -13.59
CA SER A 710 28.89 10.82 -13.61
C SER A 710 27.72 9.94 -13.20
N LEU A 711 27.61 8.77 -13.83
CA LEU A 711 26.60 7.77 -13.48
C LEU A 711 27.16 6.36 -13.47
N ALA A 712 26.49 5.50 -12.70
CA ALA A 712 26.72 4.07 -12.64
C ALA A 712 25.37 3.34 -12.69
N VAL A 713 25.24 2.36 -13.57
CA VAL A 713 24.02 1.57 -13.75
C VAL A 713 24.34 0.11 -13.46
N GLY A 714 23.55 -0.51 -12.59
CA GLY A 714 23.66 -1.94 -12.29
C GLY A 714 22.33 -2.66 -12.40
N ALA A 715 22.36 -3.88 -12.93
CA ALA A 715 21.24 -4.80 -13.00
C ALA A 715 21.67 -6.18 -12.47
N GLU A 716 20.71 -7.04 -12.14
CA GLU A 716 21.00 -8.41 -11.68
C GLU A 716 21.77 -9.20 -12.75
N GLY A 717 22.84 -9.89 -12.33
CA GLY A 717 23.69 -10.70 -13.20
C GLY A 717 24.49 -9.95 -14.28
N LEU A 718 24.45 -8.61 -14.27
CA LEU A 718 25.16 -7.76 -15.20
C LEU A 718 26.17 -6.87 -14.47
N ARG A 719 27.28 -6.55 -15.15
CA ARG A 719 28.31 -5.65 -14.65
C ARG A 719 27.80 -4.23 -14.57
N THR A 720 28.31 -3.48 -13.60
CA THR A 720 27.95 -2.07 -13.47
C THR A 720 28.57 -1.28 -14.63
N GLY A 721 27.73 -0.72 -15.48
CA GLY A 721 28.16 0.22 -16.51
C GLY A 721 28.42 1.58 -15.86
N ARG A 722 29.55 2.21 -16.17
CA ARG A 722 29.89 3.54 -15.66
C ARG A 722 30.11 4.49 -16.82
N VAL A 723 29.52 5.67 -16.72
CA VAL A 723 29.78 6.77 -17.65
C VAL A 723 30.28 7.93 -16.83
N LEU A 724 31.53 8.30 -17.10
CA LEU A 724 32.16 9.47 -16.53
C LEU A 724 31.91 10.63 -17.49
N ASP A 725 31.68 11.81 -16.91
CA ASP A 725 31.55 13.07 -17.62
C ASP A 725 30.47 13.12 -18.72
N ALA A 726 29.30 12.54 -18.47
CA ALA A 726 28.14 12.64 -19.36
C ALA A 726 27.67 14.10 -19.53
N THR A 727 27.35 14.48 -20.76
CA THR A 727 26.86 15.83 -21.15
C THR A 727 25.55 15.81 -21.96
N GLY A 728 25.00 14.61 -22.21
CA GLY A 728 23.88 14.36 -23.10
C GLY A 728 23.10 13.11 -22.69
N ASP A 729 22.13 12.72 -23.51
CA ASP A 729 21.44 11.43 -23.39
C ASP A 729 22.48 10.29 -23.40
N VAL A 730 22.30 9.29 -22.54
CA VAL A 730 23.31 8.25 -22.27
C VAL A 730 22.77 6.87 -22.62
N ASN A 731 23.53 6.11 -23.41
CA ASN A 731 23.26 4.71 -23.68
C ASN A 731 24.30 3.85 -22.94
N VAL A 732 23.85 3.02 -22.00
CA VAL A 732 24.71 2.13 -21.22
C VAL A 732 24.39 0.68 -21.57
N GLN A 733 25.26 0.06 -22.35
CA GLN A 733 25.21 -1.39 -22.56
C GLN A 733 25.94 -2.10 -21.41
N LEU A 734 25.22 -2.87 -20.61
CA LEU A 734 25.81 -3.64 -19.53
C LEU A 734 26.41 -4.94 -20.08
N GLN A 735 27.54 -5.35 -19.49
CA GLN A 735 28.20 -6.62 -19.81
C GLN A 735 27.73 -7.72 -18.87
N ARG A 736 27.86 -9.00 -19.24
CA ARG A 736 27.55 -10.10 -18.30
C ARG A 736 28.50 -10.05 -17.10
N GLY A 737 27.92 -10.11 -15.91
CA GLY A 737 28.66 -10.25 -14.66
C GLY A 737 29.39 -11.60 -14.58
N PRO A 738 30.45 -11.71 -13.77
CA PRO A 738 31.05 -13.01 -13.49
C PRO A 738 30.01 -13.94 -12.85
N ARG A 739 30.00 -15.20 -13.30
CA ARG A 739 29.15 -16.24 -12.71
C ARG A 739 29.95 -16.97 -11.64
N ALA A 740 29.42 -17.01 -10.43
CA ALA A 740 29.96 -17.82 -9.35
C ALA A 740 28.92 -18.84 -8.91
N ARG A 741 29.36 -20.00 -8.44
CA ARG A 741 28.50 -21.01 -7.84
C ARG A 741 29.02 -21.31 -6.46
N LEU A 742 28.23 -20.98 -5.45
CA LEU A 742 28.49 -21.42 -4.08
C LEU A 742 28.01 -22.85 -3.96
N VAL A 743 28.90 -23.70 -3.48
CA VAL A 743 28.61 -25.11 -3.25
C VAL A 743 28.78 -25.34 -1.77
N LEU A 744 27.67 -25.63 -1.11
CA LEU A 744 27.73 -26.12 0.26
C LEU A 744 28.46 -27.47 0.23
N GLU A 745 29.50 -27.62 1.05
CA GLU A 745 30.27 -28.87 1.05
C GLU A 745 29.32 -30.06 1.29
N PRO A 746 29.37 -31.12 0.46
CA PRO A 746 28.41 -32.23 0.54
C PRO A 746 28.35 -32.95 1.89
N SER A 747 29.42 -32.85 2.69
CA SER A 747 29.48 -33.39 4.05
C SER A 747 28.69 -32.57 5.08
N PHE A 748 28.31 -31.33 4.75
CA PHE A 748 27.56 -30.47 5.64
C PHE A 748 26.06 -30.79 5.59
N ASN A 749 25.54 -31.32 6.69
CA ASN A 749 24.11 -31.60 6.83
C ASN A 749 23.41 -30.43 7.51
N VAL A 750 22.48 -29.79 6.78
CA VAL A 750 21.53 -28.85 7.39
C VAL A 750 20.56 -29.66 8.26
N PRO A 751 20.43 -29.36 9.56
CA PRO A 751 19.51 -30.07 10.44
C PRO A 751 18.06 -29.98 9.94
N PRO A 752 17.22 -31.00 10.20
CA PRO A 752 15.81 -30.94 9.85
C PRO A 752 15.09 -29.82 10.62
N GLY A 753 14.18 -29.10 9.94
CA GLY A 753 13.36 -28.05 10.55
C GLY A 753 13.94 -26.63 10.50
N VAL A 754 15.16 -26.47 9.98
CA VAL A 754 15.78 -25.16 9.73
C VAL A 754 16.16 -25.00 8.27
N GLU A 755 16.18 -23.77 7.79
CA GLU A 755 16.77 -23.41 6.50
C GLU A 755 18.09 -22.69 6.70
N LEU A 756 19.13 -23.18 6.00
CA LEU A 756 20.38 -22.45 5.89
C LEU A 756 20.26 -21.46 4.74
N LEU A 757 20.40 -20.18 5.07
CA LEU A 757 20.33 -19.09 4.13
C LEU A 757 21.72 -18.45 3.99
N THR A 758 22.06 -17.99 2.80
CA THR A 758 23.35 -17.32 2.52
C THR A 758 23.12 -15.86 2.15
N GLU A 759 24.00 -14.98 2.63
CA GLU A 759 24.08 -13.56 2.28
C GLU A 759 25.45 -13.32 1.64
N THR A 760 25.54 -12.56 0.56
CA THR A 760 26.82 -12.27 -0.12
C THR A 760 27.00 -10.76 -0.28
N SER A 761 28.09 -10.21 0.27
CA SER A 761 28.39 -8.78 0.25
C SER A 761 29.68 -8.49 -0.52
N TYR A 762 29.67 -7.56 -1.47
CA TYR A 762 30.85 -7.18 -2.26
C TYR A 762 31.74 -6.16 -1.53
N TYR A 763 33.06 -6.33 -1.57
CA TYR A 763 34.06 -5.41 -1.03
C TYR A 763 35.15 -5.11 -2.07
N PRO A 764 35.20 -3.88 -2.62
CA PRO A 764 36.19 -3.53 -3.64
C PRO A 764 37.63 -3.50 -3.08
N GLU A 765 38.57 -4.20 -3.72
CA GLU A 765 40.00 -4.17 -3.39
C GLU A 765 40.68 -2.92 -3.99
N LYS A 766 40.56 -1.77 -3.31
CA LYS A 766 41.37 -0.54 -3.52
C LYS A 766 41.54 -0.04 -4.98
N GLU A 767 40.75 0.97 -5.35
CA GLU A 767 41.26 2.15 -6.05
C GLU A 767 40.49 3.42 -5.62
N PRO A 768 41.17 4.58 -5.47
CA PRO A 768 40.58 5.85 -5.08
C PRO A 768 40.16 6.63 -6.33
N LEU A 769 38.97 6.35 -6.86
CA LEU A 769 38.21 7.44 -7.47
C LEU A 769 37.57 8.20 -6.32
N THR A 770 38.38 9.13 -5.80
CA THR A 770 38.08 10.15 -4.79
C THR A 770 36.98 11.07 -5.28
N LEU A 771 35.76 10.53 -5.27
CA LEU A 771 34.52 11.10 -4.79
C LEU A 771 33.56 9.91 -4.81
N TYR A 772 33.22 9.44 -3.61
CA TYR A 772 32.37 8.29 -3.29
C TYR A 772 33.08 6.97 -2.95
N TYR A 773 33.14 6.69 -1.65
CA TYR A 773 33.17 5.33 -1.11
C TYR A 773 31.88 4.60 -1.53
N PRO A 774 31.95 3.49 -2.28
CA PRO A 774 30.91 2.47 -2.28
C PRO A 774 30.95 1.81 -0.89
N GLY A 775 30.25 2.44 0.05
CA GLY A 775 30.23 2.09 1.47
C GLY A 775 29.07 2.72 2.24
N GLN A 776 28.30 3.60 1.60
CA GLN A 776 26.89 3.84 1.92
C GLN A 776 26.00 3.84 0.68
N LEU A 777 26.47 3.26 -0.42
CA LEU A 777 25.60 2.32 -1.09
C LEU A 777 25.39 1.20 -0.07
N GLU A 778 24.33 1.30 0.73
CA GLU A 778 23.47 0.13 0.84
C GLU A 778 22.98 -0.17 -0.59
N THR A 779 23.87 -0.74 -1.40
CA THR A 779 23.49 -1.91 -2.16
C THR A 779 23.16 -2.99 -1.12
N ALA A 780 22.08 -2.79 -0.36
CA ALA A 780 21.02 -3.76 -0.33
C ALA A 780 20.52 -3.93 -1.78
N LYS A 781 21.40 -4.41 -2.67
CA LYS A 781 20.96 -5.08 -3.89
C LYS A 781 20.37 -6.36 -3.35
N GLU A 782 19.12 -6.61 -3.73
CA GLU A 782 18.22 -7.66 -3.25
C GLU A 782 18.92 -8.82 -2.54
N TRP A 783 18.53 -8.95 -1.28
CA TRP A 783 18.92 -10.02 -0.38
C TRP A 783 18.28 -11.31 -0.90
N GLN A 784 19.01 -12.07 -1.69
CA GLN A 784 18.54 -13.39 -2.10
C GLN A 784 18.86 -14.39 -0.99
N TRP A 785 17.98 -14.45 -0.01
CA TRP A 785 17.86 -15.61 0.86
C TRP A 785 17.50 -16.81 -0.02
N ARG A 786 18.37 -17.83 -0.06
CA ARG A 786 18.08 -19.09 -0.75
C ARG A 786 18.25 -20.25 0.22
N THR A 787 17.21 -21.07 0.34
CA THR A 787 17.21 -22.29 1.16
C THR A 787 18.16 -23.31 0.56
N LEU A 788 19.15 -23.73 1.33
CA LEU A 788 20.11 -24.77 0.93
C LEU A 788 19.73 -26.13 1.50
N GLY A 789 19.51 -27.12 0.62
CA GLY A 789 19.51 -28.54 1.00
C GLY A 789 20.92 -29.13 0.98
N PRO A 790 21.15 -30.33 1.55
CA PRO A 790 22.43 -31.02 1.46
C PRO A 790 22.86 -31.23 -0.01
N GLY A 791 24.07 -30.79 -0.37
CA GLY A 791 24.59 -30.88 -1.75
C GLY A 791 23.92 -29.93 -2.76
N VAL A 792 23.11 -28.97 -2.32
CA VAL A 792 22.51 -27.96 -3.19
C VAL A 792 23.57 -26.94 -3.60
N GLU A 793 23.72 -26.79 -4.92
CA GLU A 793 24.55 -25.76 -5.51
C GLU A 793 23.71 -24.48 -5.69
N VAL A 794 24.20 -23.35 -5.19
CA VAL A 794 23.59 -22.04 -5.42
C VAL A 794 24.41 -21.29 -6.45
N GLU A 795 23.82 -21.08 -7.62
CA GLU A 795 24.34 -20.15 -8.60
C GLU A 795 24.15 -18.72 -8.09
N LEU A 796 25.25 -17.99 -7.97
CA LEU A 796 25.29 -16.56 -7.72
C LEU A 796 25.60 -15.82 -9.02
N GLN A 797 24.69 -14.93 -9.41
CA GLN A 797 24.94 -13.99 -10.48
C GLN A 797 25.56 -12.72 -9.89
N LEU A 798 26.88 -12.62 -9.96
CA LEU A 798 27.63 -11.53 -9.35
C LEU A 798 27.80 -10.37 -10.32
N THR A 799 27.81 -9.14 -9.80
CA THR A 799 27.90 -7.95 -10.65
C THR A 799 29.34 -7.57 -10.97
N GLU A 800 30.30 -7.79 -10.07
CA GLU A 800 31.71 -7.36 -10.26
C GLU A 800 32.71 -8.48 -9.94
N PRO A 801 33.91 -8.51 -10.53
CA PRO A 801 35.03 -9.26 -9.97
C PRO A 801 35.53 -8.59 -8.67
N GLY A 802 36.08 -9.36 -7.74
CA GLY A 802 36.71 -8.86 -6.51
C GLY A 802 36.36 -9.70 -5.29
N ARG A 803 36.55 -9.13 -4.09
CA ARG A 803 36.27 -9.83 -2.84
C ARG A 803 34.80 -9.78 -2.50
N TYR A 804 34.26 -10.92 -2.11
CA TYR A 804 32.93 -11.02 -1.53
C TYR A 804 33.00 -11.69 -0.17
N LEU A 805 32.23 -11.19 0.80
CA LEU A 805 31.98 -11.83 2.08
C LEU A 805 30.68 -12.62 1.97
N VAL A 806 30.76 -13.92 2.11
CA VAL A 806 29.60 -14.80 2.24
C VAL A 806 29.32 -15.00 3.72
N LYS A 807 28.13 -14.61 4.17
CA LYS A 807 27.60 -14.88 5.50
C LYS A 807 26.48 -15.92 5.43
N TRP A 808 26.17 -16.49 6.58
CA TRP A 808 25.18 -17.56 6.72
C TRP A 808 24.22 -17.20 7.82
N ASN A 809 22.94 -17.50 7.64
CA ASN A 809 21.93 -17.39 8.68
C ASN A 809 21.13 -18.69 8.74
N LEU A 810 20.58 -19.00 9.90
CA LEU A 810 19.63 -20.08 10.08
C LEU A 810 18.24 -19.48 10.33
N GLY A 811 17.31 -19.78 9.43
CA GLY A 811 15.89 -19.47 9.58
C GLY A 811 15.13 -20.68 10.12
N ALA A 812 14.21 -20.46 11.06
CA ALA A 812 13.30 -21.51 11.51
C ALA A 812 12.18 -21.71 10.47
N LEU A 813 11.99 -22.93 9.95
CA LEU A 813 10.89 -23.18 9.00
C LEU A 813 9.50 -22.99 9.64
N THR A 814 9.41 -23.12 10.97
CA THR A 814 8.17 -22.94 11.74
C THR A 814 7.89 -21.48 12.11
N ASP A 815 8.89 -20.60 12.09
CA ASP A 815 8.74 -19.18 12.36
C ASP A 815 9.76 -18.36 11.54
N PRO A 816 9.37 -17.84 10.36
CA PRO A 816 10.26 -17.07 9.48
C PRO A 816 10.74 -15.73 10.05
N LYS A 817 10.34 -15.37 11.28
CA LYS A 817 10.84 -14.17 11.97
C LYS A 817 12.01 -14.46 12.89
N LEU A 818 12.36 -15.73 13.00
CA LEU A 818 13.39 -16.28 13.86
C LEU A 818 14.61 -16.61 12.99
N ASP A 819 15.20 -15.57 12.41
CA ASP A 819 16.48 -15.69 11.70
C ASP A 819 17.62 -15.41 12.67
N ILE A 820 18.54 -16.36 12.77
CA ILE A 820 19.76 -16.20 13.57
C ILE A 820 20.95 -16.08 12.62
N GLU A 821 21.57 -14.90 12.58
CA GLU A 821 22.85 -14.71 11.90
C GLU A 821 23.90 -15.60 12.58
N LEU A 822 24.52 -16.49 11.81
CA LEU A 822 25.63 -17.26 12.34
C LEU A 822 26.76 -16.30 12.71
N ALA A 823 27.49 -16.60 13.77
CA ALA A 823 28.57 -15.73 14.22
C ALA A 823 29.57 -15.45 13.07
N ARG A 824 30.25 -14.29 13.15
CA ARG A 824 31.20 -13.83 12.10
C ARG A 824 32.28 -14.86 11.73
N THR A 825 32.55 -15.82 12.61
CA THR A 825 33.44 -16.98 12.38
C THR A 825 32.97 -17.91 11.27
N SER A 826 31.68 -17.89 10.92
CA SER A 826 31.11 -18.60 9.78
C SER A 826 31.20 -17.83 8.47
N SER A 827 31.49 -16.52 8.50
CA SER A 827 31.64 -15.74 7.27
C SER A 827 32.89 -16.16 6.49
N ARG A 828 32.81 -16.19 5.16
CA ARG A 828 33.92 -16.59 4.28
C ARG A 828 34.14 -15.56 3.20
N TRP A 829 35.39 -15.15 3.04
CA TRP A 829 35.81 -14.33 1.92
C TRP A 829 36.03 -15.22 0.70
N ILE A 830 35.44 -14.85 -0.44
CA ILE A 830 35.75 -15.42 -1.75
C ILE A 830 36.35 -14.33 -2.64
N GLN A 831 37.32 -14.71 -3.46
CA GLN A 831 37.85 -13.84 -4.51
C GLN A 831 37.26 -14.29 -5.84
N VAL A 832 36.42 -13.46 -6.43
CA VAL A 832 35.81 -13.72 -7.73
C VAL A 832 36.67 -13.06 -8.78
N LEU A 833 37.26 -13.87 -9.65
CA LEU A 833 38.14 -13.39 -10.71
C LEU A 833 37.32 -12.87 -11.90
N GLU A 834 37.95 -12.02 -12.69
CA GLU A 834 37.40 -11.57 -13.96
C GLU A 834 37.52 -12.69 -15.01
N THR A 835 36.47 -13.48 -15.19
CA THR A 835 36.42 -14.55 -16.19
C THR A 835 34.99 -14.78 -16.68
N THR A 836 34.86 -15.26 -17.92
CA THR A 836 33.59 -15.72 -18.50
C THR A 836 33.23 -17.14 -18.06
N ALA A 837 34.21 -17.90 -17.53
CA ALA A 837 33.98 -19.22 -16.97
C ALA A 837 33.28 -19.12 -15.62
N GLU A 838 32.34 -20.04 -15.36
CA GLU A 838 31.72 -20.19 -14.05
C GLU A 838 32.79 -20.54 -12.99
N GLN A 839 32.83 -19.79 -11.89
CA GLN A 839 33.73 -20.02 -10.77
C GLN A 839 33.02 -20.74 -9.64
N ARG A 840 33.55 -21.86 -9.18
CA ARG A 840 32.92 -22.68 -8.14
C ARG A 840 33.64 -22.50 -6.81
N PHE A 841 32.93 -22.05 -5.77
CA PHE A 841 33.45 -21.87 -4.42
C PHE A 841 32.77 -22.87 -3.48
N VAL A 842 33.54 -23.82 -2.95
CA VAL A 842 33.03 -24.74 -1.93
C VAL A 842 33.16 -24.08 -0.57
N LEU A 843 32.04 -23.88 0.12
CA LEU A 843 31.99 -23.18 1.39
C LEU A 843 31.31 -24.04 2.46
N VAL A 844 31.74 -23.84 3.71
CA VAL A 844 31.22 -24.52 4.89
C VAL A 844 31.06 -23.48 6.00
N PRO A 845 29.84 -23.28 6.54
CA PRO A 845 29.70 -22.54 7.80
C PRO A 845 30.40 -23.31 8.93
N ASN A 846 30.79 -22.61 9.99
CA ASN A 846 31.41 -23.27 11.14
C ASN A 846 30.35 -24.11 11.88
N ALA A 847 30.62 -25.39 12.08
CA ALA A 847 29.70 -26.31 12.76
C ALA A 847 29.36 -25.88 14.20
N GLU A 848 30.29 -25.22 14.91
CA GLU A 848 30.04 -24.71 16.26
C GLU A 848 29.03 -23.55 16.25
N ASP A 849 29.15 -22.64 15.28
CA ASP A 849 28.22 -21.51 15.13
C ASP A 849 26.82 -21.98 14.78
N VAL A 850 26.72 -22.99 13.89
CA VAL A 850 25.46 -23.65 13.52
C VAL A 850 24.83 -24.29 14.74
N THR A 851 25.61 -25.04 15.53
CA THR A 851 25.12 -25.69 16.76
C THR A 851 24.61 -24.65 17.76
N LYS A 852 25.36 -23.57 17.98
CA LYS A 852 24.96 -22.50 18.89
C LYS A 852 23.67 -21.80 18.45
N ALA A 853 23.53 -21.52 17.16
CA ALA A 853 22.32 -20.92 16.62
C ALA A 853 21.12 -21.88 16.69
N LEU A 854 21.31 -23.19 16.52
CA LEU A 854 20.26 -24.19 16.78
C LEU A 854 19.85 -24.22 18.25
N ASP A 855 20.80 -24.15 19.17
CA ASP A 855 20.51 -24.10 20.60
C ASP A 855 19.69 -22.84 20.94
N GLU A 856 19.99 -21.71 20.30
CA GLU A 856 19.25 -20.45 20.47
C GLU A 856 17.86 -20.49 19.80
N LEU A 857 17.72 -21.17 18.67
CA LEU A 857 16.43 -21.44 18.00
C LEU A 857 15.54 -22.36 18.84
N ASN A 858 16.13 -23.37 19.48
CA ASN A 858 15.42 -24.38 20.28
C ASN A 858 15.22 -23.98 21.74
N ALA A 859 15.87 -22.91 22.21
CA ALA A 859 15.71 -22.42 23.57
C ALA A 859 14.23 -22.06 23.82
N PRO A 860 13.61 -22.54 24.92
CA PRO A 860 12.23 -22.20 25.25
C PRO A 860 12.12 -20.68 25.44
N ARG A 861 11.33 -20.04 24.58
CA ARG A 861 11.07 -18.59 24.59
C ARG A 861 9.78 -18.23 25.30
#